data_AF-A0A1G0L1M9-F1
#
_entry.id   AF-A0A1G0L1M9-F1
#
_cell.length_a   1.000
_cell.length_b   1.000
_cell.length_c   1.000
_cell.angle_alpha   90.00
_cell.angle_beta   90.00
_cell.angle_gamma   90.00
#
_symmetry.space_group_name_H-M   'P 1'
#
loop_
_entity.id
_entity.type
_entity.pdbx_description
1 polymer ?
#
loop_
_entity_poly.entity_id
_entity_poly.type
_entity_poly.pdbx_seq_one_letter_code
_entity_poly.pdbx_strand_id
1 'polypeptide(L)'
;MRRVILSACAALGAAGSLPAQSVTARVGGEPTAVGYYQTVTVPITVDMSASGGQLLGSYTARLTWNPSVLYLNAYTCCGQTDSTMQGNFPAPAINTDSAYSFGILKFSAVSPTGVGGLVTIAQLRFTNYDTIPTPLQLSFSEMSAAGTFTNLLPILTVQNATFCQARGRWGDLDRDGQSNSRDALFVLTKVVGLPVDTAMADTSVADVDADGRTTSRDALVILSYAVGIPITGQRVLLPVASAACATGSARQVAVLPNAVELVVNQVFKFTVQATDSAGRAVSVSGATWRSSDYSIAGVEADGTVTPRAAGTATITAEIGPGVQASATVTVIARRPNWYVDIAATGRPVQNGSLANPYEHPLQAFPWASEGDTVRVAPGTYYWDDDGELNVGVVIQGGTPGDTTTRPVFRDVANDYYALWLRGGQRTVVRNVVLQNFYEGIDLDGVRNLAVEDVKFLNTGSSYMYGIYHCGADMDTVRIDRSEFIGNPQYRYGDAVYVSGCSNLAVRVMLFRDSRVQYMSDALYMYGVDSLVVLRSQIIDNGGYGISMSQEYNETPALYMAHSRVERNRYYELDLDYMRRIVIDTSVIRADSGTALYLSGDYYANNARIYLHGDSIYHDTDYYYDWLSVYDTDSLVIEDVVVRAPDDTSTYVNGYVNADVAVVRRTKFLNLGGGYTAFDFSGRRLLADSVTMTGCAVAGCDGAYGFYVSGSGAQPTAQILRSSFSQIYAPVYAYGSGTVLEVRNVTADSVNVAVYASHLDSVDVRSNVITRAVNSGVYFEFGAGARGPSRIAGNSITCTTRSAFQVGVVVYTAGAVVEQDTVTGCRVGIGTANAVQSGTRIRLNTLRTNSYAVALQQYDTTLIRVDSNGVSGSDTAAVYVYSAKTSLTHNRIENNAGYGLFVYYSQGFVTQAHDNAFVNNTGYAVIALSDSVDASANYWGGGAPGTGTPNGVSGRINFSEFLTVPPPNLPGLAPPDFVVASSVAATAAAPPAVPREAPPPVPPARVRPVFAPASAPNRTPERVAQIETARQRREAQEARRAEREARVAAEREALRTAREAERTGGVTPTIRRND
;
A
#
# COMPACT_ATOMS: atom_id res chain seq x y z
N MET A 1 17.84 -55.67 58.61
CA MET A 1 19.02 -55.29 57.79
C MET A 1 19.63 -54.00 58.36
N ARG A 2 20.06 -53.91 59.63
CA ARG A 2 21.35 -54.34 60.22
C ARG A 2 22.31 -55.16 59.34
N ARG A 3 23.56 -54.66 59.25
CA ARG A 3 24.80 -55.20 58.64
C ARG A 3 25.01 -54.99 57.14
N VAL A 4 25.46 -53.79 56.74
CA VAL A 4 26.71 -53.53 55.95
C VAL A 4 27.10 -52.05 56.18
N ILE A 5 27.59 -51.73 57.38
CA ILE A 5 28.22 -50.44 57.72
C ILE A 5 29.40 -50.82 58.61
N LEU A 6 30.59 -51.01 58.03
CA LEU A 6 31.91 -51.04 58.71
C LEU A 6 32.96 -51.58 57.73
N SER A 7 33.39 -50.75 56.77
CA SER A 7 34.70 -50.87 56.09
C SER A 7 35.11 -49.60 55.31
N ALA A 8 34.42 -48.47 55.46
CA ALA A 8 34.71 -47.23 54.72
C ALA A 8 35.09 -46.06 55.65
N CYS A 9 35.96 -46.28 56.64
CA CYS A 9 36.41 -45.21 57.54
C CYS A 9 37.94 -45.18 57.76
N ALA A 10 38.72 -45.51 56.74
CA ALA A 10 40.19 -45.35 56.76
C ALA A 10 40.77 -44.94 55.38
N ALA A 11 40.07 -44.09 54.63
CA ALA A 11 40.61 -43.45 53.42
C ALA A 11 40.05 -42.02 53.19
N LEU A 12 39.60 -41.34 54.25
CA LEU A 12 39.34 -39.90 54.22
C LEU A 12 40.63 -39.17 54.63
N GLY A 13 41.54 -39.10 53.67
CA GLY A 13 42.87 -38.51 53.82
C GLY A 13 43.50 -38.18 52.47
N ALA A 14 42.69 -37.71 51.52
CA ALA A 14 43.13 -36.97 50.34
C ALA A 14 41.90 -36.34 49.69
N ALA A 15 41.48 -35.18 50.20
CA ALA A 15 40.77 -34.25 49.34
C ALA A 15 41.78 -33.83 48.27
N GLY A 16 41.78 -34.52 47.13
CA GLY A 16 42.42 -34.02 45.93
C GLY A 16 41.78 -32.66 45.66
N SER A 17 42.55 -31.59 45.87
CA SER A 17 42.19 -30.26 45.42
C SER A 17 41.72 -30.36 43.96
N LEU A 18 40.50 -29.91 43.66
CA LEU A 18 40.14 -29.62 42.28
C LEU A 18 41.28 -28.77 41.70
N PRO A 19 41.85 -29.13 40.53
CA PRO A 19 42.90 -28.33 39.93
C PRO A 19 42.40 -26.88 39.84
N ALA A 20 43.24 -25.94 40.28
CA ALA A 20 42.92 -24.52 40.20
C ALA A 20 42.54 -24.19 38.74
N GLN A 21 41.36 -23.61 38.54
CA GLN A 21 40.95 -23.13 37.22
C GLN A 21 41.99 -22.14 36.74
N SER A 22 42.49 -22.35 35.52
CA SER A 22 43.49 -21.48 34.92
C SER A 22 43.19 -21.28 33.44
N VAL A 23 43.29 -20.04 33.00
CA VAL A 23 43.23 -19.65 31.60
C VAL A 23 44.59 -19.11 31.24
N THR A 24 45.18 -19.54 30.13
CA THR A 24 46.48 -19.00 29.72
C THR A 24 46.38 -18.29 28.38
N ALA A 25 46.60 -16.98 28.36
CA ALA A 25 46.78 -16.23 27.12
C ALA A 25 48.26 -16.12 26.77
N ARG A 26 48.60 -16.29 25.50
CA ARG A 26 49.99 -16.36 25.04
C ARG A 26 50.14 -15.69 23.70
N VAL A 27 51.26 -14.98 23.51
CA VAL A 27 51.80 -14.73 22.18
C VAL A 27 52.36 -16.06 21.68
N GLY A 28 51.71 -16.67 20.69
CA GLY A 28 52.01 -18.02 20.22
C GLY A 28 53.25 -18.08 19.33
N GLY A 29 53.88 -19.26 19.30
CA GLY A 29 55.00 -19.60 18.43
C GLY A 29 56.39 -19.11 18.84
N GLU A 30 57.32 -19.40 17.93
CA GLU A 30 58.67 -18.82 17.85
C GLU A 30 58.62 -17.71 16.80
N PRO A 31 58.30 -16.45 17.16
CA PRO A 31 58.20 -15.37 16.19
C PRO A 31 59.60 -15.07 15.66
N THR A 32 59.98 -15.75 14.60
CA THR A 32 61.32 -15.71 14.01
C THR A 32 61.27 -15.57 12.49
N ALA A 33 62.27 -14.89 11.94
CA ALA A 33 62.43 -14.65 10.50
C ALA A 33 63.85 -15.00 10.05
N VAL A 34 63.99 -15.69 8.92
CA VAL A 34 65.30 -16.14 8.38
C VAL A 34 66.07 -14.99 7.68
N GLY A 35 65.39 -13.90 7.29
CA GLY A 35 66.02 -12.76 6.61
C GLY A 35 65.25 -11.44 6.82
N TYR A 36 65.77 -10.33 6.28
CA TYR A 36 65.10 -9.02 6.29
C TYR A 36 63.86 -9.02 5.39
N TYR A 37 62.84 -8.22 5.74
CA TYR A 37 61.59 -8.03 5.00
C TYR A 37 60.76 -9.31 4.80
N GLN A 38 60.88 -10.27 5.71
CA GLN A 38 60.05 -11.46 5.73
C GLN A 38 58.79 -11.21 6.54
N THR A 39 57.67 -11.79 6.09
CA THR A 39 56.41 -11.74 6.82
C THR A 39 56.35 -12.87 7.84
N VAL A 40 56.08 -12.53 9.10
CA VAL A 40 55.91 -13.43 10.23
C VAL A 40 54.49 -13.30 10.76
N THR A 41 53.77 -14.42 10.85
CA THR A 41 52.45 -14.47 11.47
C THR A 41 52.59 -14.84 12.94
N VAL A 42 52.05 -14.00 13.82
CA VAL A 42 52.10 -14.13 15.28
C VAL A 42 50.67 -14.38 15.78
N PRO A 43 50.29 -15.63 16.09
CA PRO A 43 48.98 -15.94 16.63
C PRO A 43 48.94 -15.53 18.11
N ILE A 44 47.89 -14.84 18.53
CA ILE A 44 47.57 -14.63 19.93
C ILE A 44 46.55 -15.69 20.32
N THR A 45 46.89 -16.50 21.33
CA THR A 45 46.06 -17.64 21.74
C THR A 45 45.66 -17.57 23.20
N VAL A 46 44.51 -18.15 23.51
CA VAL A 46 43.95 -18.30 24.85
C VAL A 46 43.56 -19.77 25.02
N ASP A 47 44.23 -20.45 25.94
CA ASP A 47 43.90 -21.82 26.29
C ASP A 47 42.82 -21.83 27.38
N MET A 48 41.62 -22.23 26.98
CA MET A 48 40.43 -22.37 27.81
C MET A 48 40.21 -23.82 28.29
N SER A 49 41.11 -24.76 28.00
CA SER A 49 40.92 -26.18 28.34
C SER A 49 40.83 -26.44 29.85
N ALA A 50 41.49 -25.62 30.67
CA ALA A 50 41.47 -25.67 32.13
C ALA A 50 40.57 -24.61 32.79
N SER A 51 39.65 -24.00 32.02
CA SER A 51 38.74 -22.93 32.49
C SER A 51 37.61 -23.39 33.40
N GLY A 52 37.50 -24.70 33.66
CA GLY A 52 36.37 -25.28 34.41
C GLY A 52 35.06 -25.32 33.61
N GLY A 53 35.14 -25.38 32.28
CA GLY A 53 33.97 -25.46 31.38
C GLY A 53 33.45 -24.10 30.90
N GLN A 54 34.09 -22.99 31.29
CA GLN A 54 33.79 -21.68 30.73
C GLN A 54 34.28 -21.58 29.28
N LEU A 55 33.50 -20.92 28.43
CA LEU A 55 33.88 -20.58 27.06
C LEU A 55 34.28 -19.11 27.01
N LEU A 56 35.31 -18.75 26.24
CA LEU A 56 35.75 -17.36 26.10
C LEU A 56 34.65 -16.58 25.39
N GLY A 57 34.10 -15.54 26.02
CA GLY A 57 32.99 -14.76 25.49
C GLY A 57 33.38 -13.37 24.98
N SER A 58 34.29 -12.67 25.67
CA SER A 58 34.85 -11.42 25.16
C SER A 58 36.22 -11.13 25.73
N TYR A 59 36.97 -10.27 25.05
CA TYR A 59 38.24 -9.74 25.57
C TYR A 59 38.54 -8.35 25.01
N THR A 60 39.35 -7.60 25.77
CA THR A 60 40.05 -6.39 25.30
C THR A 60 41.53 -6.56 25.62
N ALA A 61 42.35 -6.57 24.57
CA ALA A 61 43.77 -6.87 24.63
C ALA A 61 44.63 -5.73 24.09
N ARG A 62 45.87 -5.68 24.56
CA ARG A 62 46.91 -4.77 24.09
C ARG A 62 48.20 -5.55 23.86
N LEU A 63 48.78 -5.41 22.67
CA LEU A 63 50.11 -5.90 22.33
C LEU A 63 51.07 -4.72 22.13
N THR A 64 52.28 -4.81 22.68
CA THR A 64 53.34 -3.80 22.47
C THR A 64 54.65 -4.41 21.99
N TRP A 65 55.33 -3.72 21.06
CA TRP A 65 56.62 -4.11 20.46
C TRP A 65 57.42 -2.87 20.01
N ASN A 66 58.63 -3.04 19.47
CA ASN A 66 59.38 -1.95 18.83
C ASN A 66 59.03 -1.85 17.33
N PRO A 67 58.34 -0.78 16.86
CA PRO A 67 57.87 -0.66 15.49
C PRO A 67 58.99 -0.50 14.45
N SER A 68 60.21 -0.14 14.87
CA SER A 68 61.38 -0.10 14.00
C SER A 68 61.96 -1.48 13.70
N VAL A 69 61.62 -2.49 14.51
CA VAL A 69 62.07 -3.89 14.33
C VAL A 69 61.01 -4.72 13.60
N LEU A 70 59.75 -4.59 14.02
CA LEU A 70 58.61 -5.26 13.40
C LEU A 70 57.58 -4.24 12.94
N TYR A 71 57.25 -4.28 11.66
CA TYR A 71 56.19 -3.47 11.08
C TYR A 71 54.91 -4.29 10.97
N LEU A 72 53.81 -3.81 11.55
CA LEU A 72 52.52 -4.50 11.49
C LEU A 72 51.92 -4.36 10.08
N ASN A 73 51.63 -5.47 9.43
CA ASN A 73 50.96 -5.54 8.12
C ASN A 73 49.44 -5.60 8.32
N ALA A 74 48.85 -4.56 8.91
CA ALA A 74 47.40 -4.49 9.11
C ALA A 74 46.74 -3.59 8.05
N TYR A 75 45.89 -4.17 7.20
CA TYR A 75 45.01 -3.37 6.35
C TYR A 75 43.71 -3.05 7.12
N THR A 76 43.53 -1.78 7.45
CA THR A 76 42.26 -1.22 7.91
C THR A 76 41.85 -0.12 6.93
N CYS A 77 41.00 -0.43 5.97
CA CYS A 77 40.20 0.58 5.28
C CYS A 77 38.71 0.33 5.60
N CYS A 78 37.91 1.40 5.57
CA CYS A 78 36.45 1.39 5.68
C CYS A 78 35.81 0.62 6.86
N GLY A 79 36.52 0.40 7.97
CA GLY A 79 35.94 -0.21 9.18
C GLY A 79 35.79 -1.73 9.13
N GLN A 80 36.23 -2.39 8.05
CA GLN A 80 36.35 -3.84 8.02
C GLN A 80 37.73 -4.29 8.51
N THR A 81 37.73 -5.34 9.33
CA THR A 81 38.96 -5.98 9.81
C THR A 81 39.44 -6.96 8.75
N ASP A 82 40.75 -6.97 8.48
CA ASP A 82 41.37 -7.94 7.59
C ASP A 82 41.00 -9.37 8.05
N SER A 83 40.17 -10.07 7.27
CA SER A 83 39.72 -11.44 7.55
C SER A 83 40.88 -12.42 7.70
N THR A 84 42.08 -12.07 7.22
CA THR A 84 43.29 -12.87 7.39
C THR A 84 43.88 -12.80 8.81
N MET A 85 43.35 -11.92 9.67
CA MET A 85 43.68 -11.86 11.11
C MET A 85 42.77 -12.71 11.98
N GLN A 86 41.76 -13.35 11.39
CA GLN A 86 40.81 -14.18 12.12
C GLN A 86 41.43 -15.53 12.51
N GLY A 87 41.24 -15.93 13.77
CA GLY A 87 41.53 -17.27 14.25
C GLY A 87 40.27 -18.14 14.29
N ASN A 88 40.14 -19.01 15.30
CA ASN A 88 38.89 -19.71 15.58
C ASN A 88 37.97 -18.93 16.55
N PHE A 89 38.28 -17.65 16.78
CA PHE A 89 37.45 -16.65 17.44
C PHE A 89 37.01 -15.61 16.41
N PRO A 90 35.88 -14.87 16.62
CA PRO A 90 35.51 -13.75 15.78
C PRO A 90 36.68 -12.80 15.49
N ALA A 91 36.71 -12.23 14.28
CA ALA A 91 37.77 -11.32 13.87
C ALA A 91 37.88 -10.13 14.85
N PRO A 92 39.11 -9.77 15.29
CA PRO A 92 39.29 -8.70 16.25
C PRO A 92 39.09 -7.33 15.63
N ALA A 93 38.32 -6.46 16.29
CA ALA A 93 38.35 -5.03 16.02
C ALA A 93 39.71 -4.48 16.46
N ILE A 94 40.44 -3.84 15.55
CA ILE A 94 41.81 -3.39 15.77
C ILE A 94 41.87 -1.86 15.70
N ASN A 95 42.52 -1.21 16.66
CA ASN A 95 42.91 0.19 16.59
C ASN A 95 44.41 0.29 16.22
N THR A 96 44.70 0.84 15.04
CA THR A 96 46.05 0.99 14.49
C THR A 96 46.68 2.36 14.73
N ASP A 97 45.98 3.33 15.35
CA ASP A 97 46.42 4.73 15.48
C ASP A 97 47.79 4.87 16.17
N SER A 98 48.10 3.93 17.06
CA SER A 98 49.38 3.87 17.79
C SER A 98 50.29 2.73 17.34
N ALA A 99 49.87 1.91 16.38
CA ALA A 99 50.59 0.70 15.97
C ALA A 99 51.86 1.04 15.19
N TYR A 100 51.77 1.94 14.20
CA TYR A 100 52.88 2.23 13.29
C TYR A 100 53.98 3.10 13.93
N SER A 101 53.60 4.07 14.75
CA SER A 101 54.54 5.04 15.33
C SER A 101 55.05 4.66 16.72
N PHE A 102 54.25 3.91 17.50
CA PHE A 102 54.56 3.60 18.90
C PHE A 102 54.62 2.10 19.20
N GLY A 103 54.33 1.23 18.23
CA GLY A 103 54.31 -0.21 18.42
C GLY A 103 53.27 -0.65 19.45
N ILE A 104 52.11 0.00 19.50
CA ILE A 104 51.01 -0.32 20.41
C ILE A 104 49.78 -0.69 19.58
N LEU A 105 49.33 -1.95 19.70
CA LEU A 105 48.09 -2.42 19.11
C LEU A 105 47.06 -2.68 20.20
N LYS A 106 45.88 -2.10 20.08
CA LYS A 106 44.71 -2.45 20.91
C LYS A 106 43.73 -3.20 20.05
N PHE A 107 43.22 -4.31 20.56
CA PHE A 107 42.27 -5.14 19.83
C PHE A 107 41.29 -5.84 20.76
N SER A 108 40.05 -6.02 20.30
CA SER A 108 38.98 -6.63 21.08
C SER A 108 38.04 -7.43 20.18
N ALA A 109 37.37 -8.42 20.76
CA ALA A 109 36.35 -9.20 20.07
C ALA A 109 35.34 -9.76 21.08
N VAL A 110 34.15 -10.08 20.57
CA VAL A 110 33.04 -10.67 21.34
C VAL A 110 32.46 -11.87 20.57
N SER A 111 32.21 -12.96 21.29
CA SER A 111 31.50 -14.15 20.84
C SER A 111 30.40 -14.49 21.86
N PRO A 112 29.11 -14.26 21.53
CA PRO A 112 28.01 -14.56 22.45
C PRO A 112 27.89 -16.04 22.82
N THR A 113 28.24 -16.94 21.89
CA THR A 113 28.23 -18.40 22.09
C THR A 113 29.49 -18.92 22.79
N GLY A 114 30.56 -18.14 22.71
CA GLY A 114 31.88 -18.44 23.25
C GLY A 114 32.65 -19.55 22.55
N VAL A 115 33.95 -19.59 22.78
CA VAL A 115 34.86 -20.60 22.23
C VAL A 115 35.67 -21.25 23.35
N GLY A 116 35.76 -22.58 23.35
CA GLY A 116 36.50 -23.37 24.33
C GLY A 116 37.76 -24.02 23.74
N GLY A 117 38.55 -24.70 24.59
CA GLY A 117 39.81 -25.31 24.16
C GLY A 117 40.88 -24.28 23.80
N LEU A 118 41.67 -24.55 22.77
CA LEU A 118 42.70 -23.63 22.28
C LEU A 118 42.09 -22.59 21.34
N VAL A 119 41.95 -21.36 21.82
CA VAL A 119 41.31 -20.26 21.09
C VAL A 119 42.38 -19.35 20.50
N THR A 120 42.48 -19.22 19.18
CA THR A 120 43.25 -18.17 18.50
C THR A 120 42.39 -16.92 18.38
N ILE A 121 42.71 -15.91 19.19
CA ILE A 121 41.93 -14.68 19.27
C ILE A 121 42.34 -13.62 18.24
N ALA A 122 43.57 -13.70 17.72
CA ALA A 122 44.07 -12.86 16.64
C ALA A 122 45.24 -13.55 15.91
N GLN A 123 45.40 -13.33 14.61
CA GLN A 123 46.59 -13.70 13.84
C GLN A 123 47.26 -12.44 13.28
N LEU A 124 48.30 -11.94 13.95
CA LEU A 124 48.92 -10.66 13.61
C LEU A 124 50.09 -10.87 12.66
N ARG A 125 50.09 -10.22 11.51
CA ARG A 125 51.16 -10.32 10.51
C ARG A 125 52.13 -9.16 10.67
N PHE A 126 53.42 -9.46 10.78
CA PHE A 126 54.48 -8.47 10.85
C PHE A 126 55.49 -8.66 9.72
N THR A 127 56.01 -7.58 9.15
CA THR A 127 57.24 -7.59 8.36
C THR A 127 58.40 -7.23 9.27
N ASN A 128 59.50 -8.00 9.25
CA ASN A 128 60.68 -7.61 10.02
C ASN A 128 61.56 -6.61 9.25
N TYR A 129 61.81 -5.46 9.88
CA TYR A 129 62.67 -4.39 9.36
C TYR A 129 64.05 -4.36 10.01
N ASP A 130 64.24 -5.09 11.10
CA ASP A 130 65.53 -5.24 11.76
C ASP A 130 65.73 -6.67 12.30
N THR A 131 66.97 -6.96 12.68
CA THR A 131 67.43 -8.25 13.20
C THR A 131 67.63 -8.26 14.72
N ILE A 132 67.55 -7.09 15.36
CA ILE A 132 67.63 -6.93 16.80
C ILE A 132 66.37 -7.55 17.46
N PRO A 133 66.51 -8.33 18.55
CA PRO A 133 65.35 -8.88 19.26
C PRO A 133 64.41 -7.80 19.79
N THR A 134 63.09 -8.02 19.70
CA THR A 134 62.08 -7.12 20.30
C THR A 134 61.05 -7.89 21.13
N PRO A 135 60.74 -7.46 22.37
CA PRO A 135 59.73 -8.12 23.18
C PRO A 135 58.33 -7.86 22.62
N LEU A 136 57.50 -8.91 22.59
CA LEU A 136 56.08 -8.87 22.27
C LEU A 136 55.29 -9.01 23.58
N GLN A 137 54.90 -7.88 24.15
CA GLN A 137 54.24 -7.83 25.46
C GLN A 137 52.72 -7.76 25.30
N LEU A 138 52.04 -8.82 25.74
CA LEU A 138 50.59 -8.95 25.72
C LEU A 138 50.02 -8.57 27.09
N SER A 139 48.87 -7.92 27.09
CA SER A 139 48.10 -7.62 28.29
C SER A 139 46.61 -7.58 27.96
N PHE A 140 45.78 -7.85 28.96
CA PHE A 140 44.33 -7.81 28.83
C PHE A 140 43.77 -6.85 29.88
N SER A 141 42.93 -5.92 29.44
CA SER A 141 42.17 -5.06 30.34
C SER A 141 40.82 -5.67 30.71
N GLU A 142 40.29 -6.55 29.85
CA GLU A 142 39.01 -7.22 30.02
C GLU A 142 39.08 -8.63 29.45
N MET A 143 38.46 -9.60 30.14
CA MET A 143 38.23 -10.94 29.64
C MET A 143 37.01 -11.56 30.34
N SER A 144 36.01 -12.00 29.60
CA SER A 144 34.77 -12.55 30.17
C SER A 144 34.36 -13.87 29.53
N ALA A 145 33.68 -14.71 30.30
CA ALA A 145 33.10 -15.96 29.81
C ALA A 145 31.75 -15.74 29.11
N ALA A 146 31.49 -16.49 28.05
CA ALA A 146 30.24 -16.44 27.30
C ALA A 146 29.06 -16.94 28.16
N GLY A 147 27.90 -16.30 28.01
CA GLY A 147 26.66 -16.63 28.71
C GLY A 147 26.63 -16.29 30.21
N THR A 148 27.72 -16.51 30.94
CA THR A 148 27.81 -16.25 32.40
C THR A 148 28.39 -14.90 32.74
N PHE A 149 29.08 -14.25 31.79
CA PHE A 149 29.82 -12.99 31.98
C PHE A 149 30.86 -13.03 33.12
N THR A 150 31.28 -14.23 33.54
CA THR A 150 32.29 -14.41 34.59
C THR A 150 33.58 -13.72 34.17
N ASN A 151 34.15 -12.88 35.04
CA ASN A 151 35.45 -12.24 34.80
C ASN A 151 36.57 -13.29 34.84
N LEU A 152 37.27 -13.46 33.72
CA LEU A 152 38.33 -14.46 33.56
C LEU A 152 39.73 -13.90 33.92
N LEU A 153 39.88 -12.58 34.11
CA LEU A 153 41.17 -11.96 34.46
C LEU A 153 41.80 -12.53 35.75
N PRO A 154 41.06 -12.85 36.83
CA PRO A 154 41.67 -13.38 38.07
C PRO A 154 42.33 -14.75 37.91
N ILE A 155 41.91 -15.52 36.91
CA ILE A 155 42.46 -16.85 36.60
C ILE A 155 43.34 -16.84 35.34
N LEU A 156 43.58 -15.66 34.76
CA LEU A 156 44.36 -15.46 33.54
C LEU A 156 45.85 -15.37 33.85
N THR A 157 46.63 -16.23 33.21
CA THR A 157 48.09 -16.09 33.12
C THR A 157 48.46 -15.62 31.72
N VAL A 158 49.21 -14.52 31.59
CA VAL A 158 49.67 -13.99 30.30
C VAL A 158 51.13 -14.36 30.07
N GLN A 159 51.44 -14.92 28.90
CA GLN A 159 52.79 -15.26 28.48
C GLN A 159 53.19 -14.42 27.27
N ASN A 160 54.21 -13.59 27.47
CA ASN A 160 54.82 -12.78 26.43
C ASN A 160 55.77 -13.62 25.58
N ALA A 161 56.12 -13.11 24.41
CA ALA A 161 57.16 -13.67 23.56
C ALA A 161 58.22 -12.61 23.24
N THR A 162 59.29 -13.02 22.58
CA THR A 162 60.30 -12.12 22.01
C THR A 162 60.45 -12.51 20.55
N PHE A 163 60.40 -11.53 19.65
CA PHE A 163 60.81 -11.75 18.26
C PHE A 163 62.33 -11.78 18.16
N CYS A 164 62.87 -12.76 17.42
CA CYS A 164 64.30 -12.89 17.14
C CYS A 164 64.55 -13.20 15.67
N GLN A 165 65.69 -12.79 15.12
CA GLN A 165 66.17 -13.35 13.85
C GLN A 165 66.46 -14.85 14.02
N ALA A 166 65.99 -15.67 13.07
CA ALA A 166 66.34 -17.09 13.00
C ALA A 166 67.82 -17.22 12.59
N ARG A 167 68.52 -18.19 13.19
CA ARG A 167 69.95 -18.43 12.93
C ARG A 167 70.21 -19.07 11.56
N GLY A 168 69.22 -19.75 11.01
CA GLY A 168 69.28 -20.55 9.79
C GLY A 168 68.08 -21.50 9.74
N ARG A 169 68.19 -22.60 8.99
CA ARG A 169 67.19 -23.68 8.97
C ARG A 169 67.82 -24.99 9.43
N TRP A 170 67.07 -25.82 10.14
CA TRP A 170 67.55 -27.14 10.57
C TRP A 170 67.88 -28.02 9.35
N GLY A 171 69.06 -28.65 9.35
CA GLY A 171 69.51 -29.51 8.25
C GLY A 171 70.03 -28.79 7.00
N ASP A 172 69.99 -27.46 6.96
CA ASP A 172 70.66 -26.61 5.95
C ASP A 172 71.90 -26.00 6.60
N LEU A 173 72.99 -26.76 6.56
CA LEU A 173 74.20 -26.44 7.30
C LEU A 173 75.01 -25.37 6.56
N ASP A 174 75.04 -25.39 5.23
CA ASP A 174 75.80 -24.42 4.42
C ASP A 174 75.02 -23.17 4.03
N ARG A 175 73.73 -23.08 4.41
CA ARG A 175 72.84 -21.94 4.24
C ARG A 175 72.55 -21.62 2.77
N ASP A 176 72.59 -22.64 1.91
CA ASP A 176 72.20 -22.51 0.51
C ASP A 176 70.67 -22.56 0.31
N GLY A 177 69.92 -22.79 1.40
CA GLY A 177 68.46 -22.86 1.42
C GLY A 177 67.92 -24.27 1.14
N GLN A 178 68.79 -25.26 0.91
CA GLN A 178 68.44 -26.66 0.72
C GLN A 178 68.93 -27.50 1.90
N SER A 179 68.32 -28.68 2.07
CA SER A 179 68.83 -29.69 3.01
C SER A 179 69.05 -30.96 2.19
N ASN A 180 70.31 -31.21 1.82
CA ASN A 180 70.66 -32.21 0.82
C ASN A 180 71.85 -33.08 1.25
N SER A 181 72.38 -33.89 0.34
CA SER A 181 73.49 -34.80 0.64
C SER A 181 74.76 -34.10 1.13
N ARG A 182 74.96 -32.83 0.75
CA ARG A 182 76.10 -32.02 1.19
C ARG A 182 75.98 -31.68 2.67
N ASP A 183 74.79 -31.32 3.13
CA ASP A 183 74.49 -31.09 4.54
C ASP A 183 74.67 -32.36 5.37
N ALA A 184 74.16 -33.49 4.88
CA ALA A 184 74.36 -34.78 5.52
C ALA A 184 75.84 -35.17 5.62
N LEU A 185 76.65 -34.83 4.61
CA LEU A 185 78.10 -35.05 4.63
C LEU A 185 78.78 -34.21 5.73
N PHE A 186 78.38 -32.94 5.93
CA PHE A 186 78.89 -32.13 7.03
C PHE A 186 78.55 -32.73 8.40
N VAL A 187 77.33 -33.26 8.56
CA VAL A 187 76.92 -33.99 9.78
C VAL A 187 77.81 -35.22 10.00
N LEU A 188 77.98 -36.09 8.99
CA LEU A 188 78.81 -37.29 9.11
C LEU A 188 80.29 -36.97 9.38
N THR A 189 80.83 -35.93 8.73
CA THR A 189 82.21 -35.46 8.92
C THR A 189 82.45 -35.04 10.38
N LYS A 190 81.52 -34.29 10.97
CA LYS A 190 81.57 -33.93 12.39
C LYS A 190 81.44 -35.14 13.31
N VAL A 191 80.53 -36.06 13.01
CA VAL A 191 80.26 -37.26 13.83
C VAL A 191 81.49 -38.17 13.92
N VAL A 192 82.30 -38.27 12.85
CA VAL A 192 83.57 -39.04 12.86
C VAL A 192 84.76 -38.28 13.44
N GLY A 193 84.56 -37.06 13.97
CA GLY A 193 85.58 -36.26 14.64
C GLY A 193 86.52 -35.51 13.70
N LEU A 194 86.18 -35.39 12.41
CA LEU A 194 86.93 -34.56 11.47
C LEU A 194 86.52 -33.08 11.62
N PRO A 195 87.46 -32.14 11.45
CA PRO A 195 87.15 -30.71 11.51
C PRO A 195 86.21 -30.31 10.37
N VAL A 196 85.11 -29.62 10.70
CA VAL A 196 84.23 -28.95 9.75
C VAL A 196 84.48 -27.45 9.86
N ASP A 197 84.82 -26.81 8.75
CA ASP A 197 85.03 -25.36 8.72
C ASP A 197 83.72 -24.63 9.04
N THR A 198 83.72 -23.90 10.16
CA THR A 198 82.55 -23.14 10.62
C THR A 198 82.20 -21.97 9.71
N ALA A 199 83.10 -21.57 8.80
CA ALA A 199 82.79 -20.61 7.74
C ALA A 199 82.00 -21.24 6.59
N MET A 200 82.06 -22.57 6.43
CA MET A 200 81.37 -23.32 5.37
C MET A 200 80.08 -24.01 5.85
N ALA A 201 79.98 -24.35 7.14
CA ALA A 201 78.82 -25.06 7.67
C ALA A 201 78.53 -24.73 9.15
N ASP A 202 77.27 -24.44 9.47
CA ASP A 202 76.78 -24.23 10.83
C ASP A 202 76.34 -25.55 11.47
N THR A 203 77.29 -26.29 12.05
CA THR A 203 77.00 -27.61 12.62
C THR A 203 76.09 -27.62 13.86
N SER A 204 75.61 -26.46 14.31
CA SER A 204 74.62 -26.37 15.39
C SER A 204 73.19 -26.62 14.92
N VAL A 205 72.92 -26.47 13.61
CA VAL A 205 71.61 -26.75 13.02
C VAL A 205 71.49 -28.19 12.53
N ALA A 206 72.40 -29.06 12.97
CA ALA A 206 72.59 -30.42 12.47
C ALA A 206 71.73 -31.48 13.15
N ASP A 207 71.27 -31.25 14.38
CA ASP A 207 70.33 -32.14 15.06
C ASP A 207 68.95 -31.91 14.42
N VAL A 208 68.51 -32.78 13.51
CA VAL A 208 67.23 -32.63 12.78
C VAL A 208 66.13 -33.52 13.32
N ASP A 209 66.46 -34.42 14.26
CA ASP A 209 65.49 -35.29 14.94
C ASP A 209 65.10 -34.82 16.34
N ALA A 210 65.74 -33.74 16.81
CA ALA A 210 65.50 -33.07 18.08
C ALA A 210 65.77 -33.95 19.30
N ASP A 211 66.65 -34.95 19.18
CA ASP A 211 67.06 -35.80 20.31
C ASP A 211 68.16 -35.16 21.19
N GLY A 212 68.65 -33.98 20.79
CA GLY A 212 69.68 -33.21 21.49
C GLY A 212 71.10 -33.65 21.17
N ARG A 213 71.28 -34.57 20.21
CA ARG A 213 72.58 -35.06 19.75
C ARG A 213 72.67 -34.88 18.23
N THR A 214 73.89 -34.66 17.76
CA THR A 214 74.19 -34.70 16.31
C THR A 214 74.87 -36.02 16.03
N THR A 215 74.19 -36.93 15.34
CA THR A 215 74.65 -38.29 15.05
C THR A 215 74.48 -38.64 13.56
N SER A 216 74.91 -39.82 13.15
CA SER A 216 74.64 -40.33 11.79
C SER A 216 73.14 -40.49 11.50
N ARG A 217 72.29 -40.54 12.54
CA ARG A 217 70.84 -40.57 12.40
C ARG A 217 70.31 -39.28 11.78
N ASP A 218 70.84 -38.13 12.20
CA ASP A 218 70.49 -36.83 11.63
C ASP A 218 70.86 -36.72 10.16
N ALA A 219 72.05 -37.22 9.80
CA ALA A 219 72.48 -37.29 8.41
C ALA A 219 71.54 -38.18 7.57
N LEU A 220 71.06 -39.29 8.14
CA LEU A 220 70.09 -40.16 7.47
C LEU A 220 68.73 -39.48 7.31
N VAL A 221 68.29 -38.69 8.29
CA VAL A 221 67.05 -37.90 8.20
C VAL A 221 67.17 -36.82 7.11
N ILE A 222 68.29 -36.11 7.04
CA ILE A 222 68.60 -35.15 5.96
C ILE A 222 68.57 -35.84 4.59
N LEU A 223 69.24 -36.99 4.44
CA LEU A 223 69.24 -37.75 3.19
C LEU A 223 67.86 -38.27 2.83
N SER A 224 67.10 -38.76 3.82
CA SER A 224 65.73 -39.24 3.64
C SER A 224 64.85 -38.10 3.12
N TYR A 225 64.96 -36.91 3.69
CA TYR A 225 64.30 -35.71 3.19
C TYR A 225 64.72 -35.38 1.75
N ALA A 226 66.03 -35.35 1.48
CA ALA A 226 66.58 -34.99 0.17
C ALA A 226 66.08 -35.90 -0.97
N VAL A 227 65.78 -37.16 -0.69
CA VAL A 227 65.25 -38.14 -1.66
C VAL A 227 63.72 -38.30 -1.59
N GLY A 228 63.03 -37.48 -0.81
CA GLY A 228 61.57 -37.46 -0.71
C GLY A 228 60.95 -38.58 0.13
N ILE A 229 61.72 -39.23 1.01
CA ILE A 229 61.19 -40.16 2.00
C ILE A 229 60.53 -39.36 3.13
N PRO A 230 59.28 -39.67 3.53
CA PRO A 230 58.61 -38.99 4.63
C PRO A 230 59.41 -39.05 5.94
N ILE A 231 59.73 -37.88 6.49
CA ILE A 231 60.47 -37.71 7.75
C ILE A 231 59.56 -37.14 8.84
N THR A 232 58.48 -37.85 9.15
CA THR A 232 57.45 -37.41 10.09
C THR A 232 58.01 -37.01 11.47
N GLY A 233 57.68 -35.79 11.89
CA GLY A 233 58.06 -35.25 13.21
C GLY A 233 59.52 -34.81 13.32
N GLN A 234 60.25 -34.78 12.20
CA GLN A 234 61.62 -34.25 12.11
C GLN A 234 61.56 -32.74 11.76
N ARG A 235 62.61 -31.98 12.04
CA ARG A 235 62.60 -30.51 11.91
C ARG A 235 63.30 -29.96 10.68
N VAL A 236 63.63 -30.78 9.68
CA VAL A 236 64.36 -30.37 8.47
C VAL A 236 63.70 -29.16 7.77
N LEU A 237 64.52 -28.17 7.41
CA LEU A 237 64.20 -26.85 6.84
C LEU A 237 63.30 -25.91 7.68
N LEU A 238 62.94 -26.29 8.91
CA LEU A 238 62.28 -25.39 9.84
C LEU A 238 63.26 -24.30 10.33
N PRO A 239 62.82 -23.04 10.52
CA PRO A 239 63.66 -21.97 11.07
C PRO A 239 64.25 -22.35 12.43
N VAL A 240 65.52 -22.03 12.66
CA VAL A 240 66.20 -22.25 13.95
C VAL A 240 66.08 -20.98 14.79
N ALA A 241 65.22 -21.00 15.80
CA ALA A 241 65.17 -19.92 16.79
C ALA A 241 66.49 -19.83 17.59
N SER A 242 66.92 -18.61 17.92
CA SER A 242 68.01 -18.41 18.88
C SER A 242 67.57 -18.83 20.29
N ALA A 243 68.51 -19.20 21.16
CA ALA A 243 68.20 -19.76 22.49
C ALA A 243 67.31 -18.86 23.38
N ALA A 244 67.26 -17.55 23.12
CA ALA A 244 66.40 -16.61 23.84
C ALA A 244 64.93 -16.63 23.36
N CYS A 245 64.66 -17.26 22.21
CA CYS A 245 63.37 -17.26 21.52
C CYS A 245 62.85 -18.68 21.17
N ALA A 246 63.59 -19.74 21.51
CA ALA A 246 63.20 -21.12 21.24
C ALA A 246 62.12 -21.58 22.24
N THR A 247 60.90 -21.82 21.74
CA THR A 247 59.73 -22.25 22.52
C THR A 247 59.16 -23.59 22.06
N GLY A 248 59.66 -24.17 20.96
CA GLY A 248 59.31 -25.48 20.41
C GLY A 248 58.83 -25.41 18.96
N SER A 249 59.29 -26.34 18.10
CA SER A 249 58.84 -26.47 16.71
C SER A 249 57.45 -27.13 16.62
N ALA A 250 56.67 -26.78 15.58
CA ALA A 250 55.37 -27.38 15.32
C ALA A 250 55.48 -28.90 15.10
N ARG A 251 54.68 -29.67 15.83
CA ARG A 251 54.68 -31.15 15.82
C ARG A 251 53.35 -31.74 15.38
N GLN A 252 52.25 -31.06 15.69
CA GLN A 252 50.91 -31.41 15.24
C GLN A 252 50.30 -30.22 14.51
N VAL A 253 49.51 -30.49 13.49
CA VAL A 253 48.78 -29.48 12.72
C VAL A 253 47.33 -29.92 12.54
N ALA A 254 46.42 -28.96 12.41
CA ALA A 254 45.00 -29.16 12.13
C ALA A 254 44.56 -28.16 11.06
N VAL A 255 43.72 -28.62 10.13
CA VAL A 255 43.00 -27.77 9.18
C VAL A 255 41.59 -27.57 9.73
N LEU A 256 41.14 -26.32 9.83
CA LEU A 256 39.83 -25.96 10.36
C LEU A 256 38.99 -25.25 9.30
N PRO A 257 37.75 -25.71 9.05
CA PRO A 257 37.18 -26.98 9.55
C PRO A 257 37.89 -28.20 8.93
N ASN A 258 37.75 -29.37 9.56
CA ASN A 258 38.29 -30.62 9.02
C ASN A 258 37.40 -31.23 7.91
N ALA A 259 36.19 -30.70 7.72
CA ALA A 259 35.33 -30.99 6.57
C ALA A 259 34.41 -29.80 6.26
N VAL A 260 34.11 -29.58 4.98
CA VAL A 260 33.17 -28.54 4.53
C VAL A 260 32.40 -29.02 3.30
N GLU A 261 31.12 -28.66 3.22
CA GLU A 261 30.30 -28.82 2.03
C GLU A 261 30.13 -27.47 1.32
N LEU A 262 30.46 -27.40 0.04
CA LEU A 262 30.44 -26.18 -0.77
C LEU A 262 29.67 -26.41 -2.07
N VAL A 263 29.09 -25.35 -2.61
CA VAL A 263 28.54 -25.34 -3.97
C VAL A 263 29.66 -25.03 -4.97
N VAL A 264 29.52 -25.47 -6.22
CA VAL A 264 30.44 -25.07 -7.31
C VAL A 264 30.63 -23.53 -7.30
N ASN A 265 31.88 -23.08 -7.44
CA ASN A 265 32.33 -21.68 -7.37
C ASN A 265 32.24 -20.99 -5.99
N GLN A 266 31.66 -21.62 -4.97
CA GLN A 266 31.61 -21.05 -3.61
C GLN A 266 33.00 -21.06 -2.97
N VAL A 267 33.70 -19.94 -3.03
CA VAL A 267 35.06 -19.81 -2.48
C VAL A 267 35.02 -19.93 -0.95
N PHE A 268 35.96 -20.69 -0.38
CA PHE A 268 36.05 -20.91 1.07
C PHE A 268 37.51 -20.96 1.51
N LYS A 269 37.86 -20.32 2.63
CA LYS A 269 39.23 -20.29 3.14
C LYS A 269 39.40 -21.18 4.37
N PHE A 270 40.34 -22.12 4.28
CA PHE A 270 40.73 -22.91 5.44
C PHE A 270 41.73 -22.17 6.33
N THR A 271 41.70 -22.47 7.62
CA THR A 271 42.70 -22.02 8.58
C THR A 271 43.55 -23.19 9.06
N VAL A 272 44.83 -22.92 9.32
CA VAL A 272 45.78 -23.91 9.85
C VAL A 272 46.13 -23.52 11.27
N GLN A 273 46.03 -24.49 12.19
CA GLN A 273 46.52 -24.36 13.55
C GLN A 273 47.60 -25.41 13.79
N ALA A 274 48.74 -25.01 14.35
CA ALA A 274 49.80 -25.94 14.72
C ALA A 274 50.12 -25.88 16.21
N THR A 275 50.54 -27.01 16.78
CA THR A 275 50.97 -27.10 18.18
C THR A 275 52.33 -27.80 18.32
N ASP A 276 53.10 -27.40 19.33
CA ASP A 276 54.39 -28.01 19.70
C ASP A 276 54.20 -29.34 20.48
N SER A 277 55.31 -29.96 20.87
CA SER A 277 55.30 -31.20 21.68
C SER A 277 54.71 -31.05 23.09
N ALA A 278 54.52 -29.82 23.57
CA ALA A 278 53.90 -29.49 24.84
C ALA A 278 52.44 -29.01 24.69
N GLY A 279 51.86 -29.10 23.49
CA GLY A 279 50.49 -28.68 23.18
C GLY A 279 50.29 -27.17 23.02
N ARG A 280 51.37 -26.38 22.94
CA ARG A 280 51.31 -24.92 22.76
C ARG A 280 51.11 -24.56 21.30
N ALA A 281 50.29 -23.54 21.01
CA ALA A 281 50.14 -23.02 19.67
C ALA A 281 51.46 -22.48 19.10
N VAL A 282 51.79 -22.87 17.87
CA VAL A 282 52.98 -22.42 17.15
C VAL A 282 52.57 -21.59 15.94
N SER A 283 53.30 -20.51 15.69
CA SER A 283 53.22 -19.74 14.45
C SER A 283 53.49 -20.63 13.25
N VAL A 284 52.61 -20.57 12.26
CA VAL A 284 52.81 -21.24 10.98
C VAL A 284 53.06 -20.16 9.93
N SER A 285 54.22 -20.22 9.27
CA SER A 285 54.52 -19.46 8.07
C SER A 285 54.93 -20.42 6.95
N GLY A 286 54.50 -20.17 5.72
CA GLY A 286 54.86 -20.99 4.56
C GLY A 286 54.20 -22.37 4.48
N ALA A 287 52.96 -22.53 4.98
CA ALA A 287 52.20 -23.75 4.77
C ALA A 287 52.03 -24.02 3.27
N THR A 288 52.37 -25.22 2.81
CA THR A 288 52.14 -25.67 1.45
C THR A 288 50.81 -26.39 1.38
N TRP A 289 49.94 -25.96 0.46
CA TRP A 289 48.62 -26.54 0.26
C TRP A 289 48.59 -27.40 -1.00
N ARG A 290 47.92 -28.54 -0.93
CA ARG A 290 47.66 -29.40 -2.09
C ARG A 290 46.24 -29.96 -2.08
N SER A 291 45.69 -30.17 -3.27
CA SER A 291 44.43 -30.87 -3.46
C SER A 291 44.66 -32.28 -4.01
N SER A 292 43.87 -33.25 -3.57
CA SER A 292 43.85 -34.59 -4.17
C SER A 292 43.28 -34.60 -5.59
N ASP A 293 42.45 -33.61 -5.93
CA ASP A 293 41.83 -33.46 -7.25
C ASP A 293 41.50 -31.99 -7.55
N TYR A 294 42.37 -31.34 -8.35
CA TYR A 294 42.19 -29.94 -8.79
C TYR A 294 41.06 -29.76 -9.81
N SER A 295 40.48 -30.83 -10.36
CA SER A 295 39.28 -30.75 -11.20
C SER A 295 38.00 -30.63 -10.37
N ILE A 296 38.02 -31.10 -9.12
CA ILE A 296 36.91 -30.99 -8.16
C ILE A 296 37.06 -29.74 -7.29
N ALA A 297 38.23 -29.53 -6.67
CA ALA A 297 38.49 -28.38 -5.82
C ALA A 297 39.95 -27.92 -5.96
N GLY A 298 40.15 -26.70 -6.45
CA GLY A 298 41.47 -26.05 -6.47
C GLY A 298 41.78 -25.43 -5.11
N VAL A 299 43.05 -25.40 -4.73
CA VAL A 299 43.52 -24.71 -3.52
C VAL A 299 44.71 -23.81 -3.85
N GLU A 300 44.65 -22.56 -3.37
CA GLU A 300 45.71 -21.55 -3.50
C GLU A 300 46.75 -21.68 -2.38
N ALA A 301 47.89 -21.02 -2.55
CA ALA A 301 49.00 -21.05 -1.58
C ALA A 301 48.64 -20.52 -0.18
N ASP A 302 47.55 -19.77 -0.06
CA ASP A 302 47.06 -19.22 1.22
C ASP A 302 45.94 -20.07 1.87
N GLY A 303 45.60 -21.22 1.28
CA GLY A 303 44.55 -22.12 1.77
C GLY A 303 43.13 -21.78 1.28
N THR A 304 43.00 -20.84 0.36
CA THR A 304 41.71 -20.54 -0.29
C THR A 304 41.35 -21.64 -1.29
N VAL A 305 40.17 -22.22 -1.12
CA VAL A 305 39.66 -23.30 -1.96
C VAL A 305 38.57 -22.78 -2.89
N THR A 306 38.70 -23.13 -4.16
CA THR A 306 37.71 -22.87 -5.22
C THR A 306 37.11 -24.19 -5.71
N PRO A 307 35.85 -24.50 -5.35
CA PRO A 307 35.13 -25.66 -5.88
C PRO A 307 34.85 -25.50 -7.39
N ARG A 308 35.11 -26.54 -8.18
CA ARG A 308 35.00 -26.51 -9.65
C ARG A 308 33.99 -27.50 -10.22
N ALA A 309 33.86 -28.68 -9.62
CA ALA A 309 32.93 -29.72 -10.06
C ALA A 309 32.39 -30.53 -8.88
N ALA A 310 31.18 -31.06 -9.01
CA ALA A 310 30.57 -31.88 -7.96
C ALA A 310 31.39 -33.17 -7.72
N GLY A 311 31.64 -33.48 -6.46
CA GLY A 311 32.50 -34.59 -6.05
C GLY A 311 33.14 -34.34 -4.68
N THR A 312 34.17 -35.11 -4.35
CA THR A 312 34.89 -34.97 -3.07
C THR A 312 36.39 -34.85 -3.35
N ALA A 313 37.03 -33.88 -2.73
CA ALA A 313 38.48 -33.70 -2.75
C ALA A 313 39.03 -33.58 -1.32
N THR A 314 40.25 -34.04 -1.11
CA THR A 314 40.98 -33.86 0.14
C THR A 314 42.00 -32.74 -0.04
N ILE A 315 41.91 -31.73 0.83
CA ILE A 315 42.85 -30.59 0.86
C ILE A 315 43.84 -30.83 1.99
N THR A 316 45.13 -30.87 1.68
CA THR A 316 46.20 -31.11 2.66
C THR A 316 47.04 -29.84 2.83
N ALA A 317 47.24 -29.42 4.09
CA ALA A 317 48.21 -28.40 4.48
C ALA A 317 49.43 -29.07 5.10
N GLU A 318 50.63 -28.68 4.65
CA GLU A 318 51.92 -29.18 5.14
C GLU A 318 52.80 -28.00 5.57
N ILE A 319 53.29 -28.01 6.81
CA ILE A 319 54.02 -26.88 7.42
C ILE A 319 55.52 -27.20 7.64
N GLY A 320 55.92 -28.38 7.21
CA GLY A 320 57.26 -28.94 7.34
C GLY A 320 57.21 -30.43 7.03
N PRO A 321 58.37 -31.05 6.77
CA PRO A 321 58.43 -32.43 6.33
C PRO A 321 57.71 -33.40 7.27
N GLY A 322 56.60 -33.98 6.78
CA GLY A 322 55.79 -34.93 7.53
C GLY A 322 54.95 -34.36 8.68
N VAL A 323 54.83 -33.03 8.79
CA VAL A 323 53.85 -32.35 9.67
C VAL A 323 52.73 -31.79 8.79
N GLN A 324 51.65 -32.58 8.65
CA GLN A 324 50.55 -32.29 7.73
C GLN A 324 49.18 -32.61 8.35
N ALA A 325 48.14 -31.90 7.89
CA ALA A 325 46.74 -32.18 8.19
C ALA A 325 45.90 -32.04 6.94
N SER A 326 44.75 -32.72 6.92
CA SER A 326 43.85 -32.70 5.78
C SER A 326 42.43 -32.35 6.17
N ALA A 327 41.71 -31.72 5.25
CA ALA A 327 40.28 -31.45 5.33
C ALA A 327 39.56 -32.05 4.12
N THR A 328 38.33 -32.52 4.33
CA THR A 328 37.48 -33.05 3.25
C THR A 328 36.60 -31.92 2.69
N VAL A 329 36.67 -31.70 1.37
CA VAL A 329 35.78 -30.78 0.66
C VAL A 329 34.79 -31.60 -0.15
N THR A 330 33.51 -31.51 0.20
CA THR A 330 32.41 -32.07 -0.58
C THR A 330 31.81 -30.95 -1.43
N VAL A 331 31.89 -31.08 -2.75
CA VAL A 331 31.32 -30.12 -3.69
C VAL A 331 29.99 -30.65 -4.20
N ILE A 332 28.93 -29.88 -4.02
CA ILE A 332 27.60 -30.15 -4.57
C ILE A 332 27.32 -29.23 -5.76
N ALA A 333 26.55 -29.72 -6.73
CA ALA A 333 26.23 -28.95 -7.93
C ALA A 333 25.39 -27.70 -7.64
N ARG A 334 24.45 -27.81 -6.69
CA ARG A 334 23.53 -26.73 -6.32
C ARG A 334 23.01 -26.92 -4.92
N ARG A 335 22.76 -25.82 -4.21
CA ARG A 335 22.08 -25.80 -2.91
C ARG A 335 20.75 -25.04 -3.02
N PRO A 336 19.59 -25.70 -2.84
CA PRO A 336 18.29 -25.03 -2.99
C PRO A 336 17.89 -24.16 -1.78
N ASN A 337 18.57 -24.31 -0.64
CA ASN A 337 18.27 -23.55 0.57
C ASN A 337 19.56 -23.00 1.19
N TRP A 338 19.63 -21.68 1.33
CA TRP A 338 20.70 -20.97 2.01
C TRP A 338 20.19 -20.53 3.38
N TYR A 339 20.90 -20.88 4.45
CA TYR A 339 20.50 -20.54 5.81
C TYR A 339 21.33 -19.37 6.35
N VAL A 340 20.63 -18.41 6.93
CA VAL A 340 21.19 -17.22 7.57
C VAL A 340 20.66 -17.14 9.00
N ASP A 341 21.55 -16.92 9.95
CA ASP A 341 21.23 -16.77 11.37
C ASP A 341 22.25 -15.83 12.03
N ILE A 342 21.78 -14.71 12.57
CA ILE A 342 22.64 -13.77 13.31
C ILE A 342 23.33 -14.42 14.52
N ALA A 343 22.81 -15.53 15.06
CA ALA A 343 23.51 -16.31 16.08
C ALA A 343 24.76 -17.06 15.56
N ALA A 344 24.99 -17.01 14.24
CA ALA A 344 26.24 -17.45 13.61
C ALA A 344 27.35 -16.39 13.68
N THR A 345 27.06 -15.18 14.17
CA THR A 345 28.06 -14.11 14.23
C THR A 345 29.33 -14.56 14.94
N GLY A 346 30.45 -14.47 14.21
CA GLY A 346 31.77 -14.84 14.71
C GLY A 346 32.03 -16.35 14.83
N ARG A 347 31.13 -17.22 14.33
CA ARG A 347 31.44 -18.66 14.19
C ARG A 347 32.57 -18.85 13.17
N PRO A 348 33.48 -19.80 13.40
CA PRO A 348 34.65 -20.00 12.53
C PRO A 348 34.31 -20.63 11.18
N VAL A 349 33.11 -21.18 11.01
CA VAL A 349 32.65 -21.83 9.79
C VAL A 349 31.29 -21.28 9.42
N GLN A 350 31.21 -20.67 8.25
CA GLN A 350 29.96 -20.20 7.65
C GLN A 350 30.00 -20.55 6.16
N ASN A 351 29.03 -21.33 5.70
CA ASN A 351 28.91 -21.75 4.31
C ASN A 351 27.46 -21.76 3.83
N GLY A 352 26.53 -21.21 4.61
CA GLY A 352 25.10 -21.15 4.32
C GLY A 352 24.35 -22.47 4.43
N SER A 353 24.94 -23.50 5.04
CA SER A 353 24.27 -24.78 5.30
C SER A 353 23.43 -24.68 6.58
N LEU A 354 22.51 -25.62 6.80
CA LEU A 354 21.74 -25.63 8.05
C LEU A 354 22.65 -25.78 9.29
N ALA A 355 23.75 -26.53 9.18
CA ALA A 355 24.71 -26.72 10.27
C ALA A 355 25.63 -25.52 10.47
N ASN A 356 25.99 -24.83 9.39
CA ASN A 356 26.88 -23.68 9.38
C ASN A 356 26.24 -22.53 8.58
N PRO A 357 25.17 -21.90 9.12
CA PRO A 357 24.49 -20.80 8.46
C PRO A 357 25.43 -19.58 8.32
N TYR A 358 25.11 -18.71 7.38
CA TYR A 358 25.73 -17.39 7.29
C TYR A 358 25.23 -16.48 8.42
N GLU A 359 26.05 -15.54 8.86
CA GLU A 359 25.64 -14.55 9.87
C GLU A 359 24.81 -13.41 9.26
N HIS A 360 24.97 -13.16 7.94
CA HIS A 360 24.30 -12.07 7.24
C HIS A 360 23.75 -12.49 5.86
N PRO A 361 22.58 -11.96 5.42
CA PRO A 361 22.01 -12.28 4.10
C PRO A 361 22.93 -11.99 2.92
N LEU A 362 23.71 -10.89 2.98
CA LEU A 362 24.65 -10.49 1.92
C LEU A 362 25.70 -11.57 1.60
N GLN A 363 26.02 -12.45 2.55
CA GLN A 363 26.96 -13.56 2.31
C GLN A 363 26.33 -14.69 1.48
N ALA A 364 25.00 -14.79 1.43
CA ALA A 364 24.28 -15.81 0.68
C ALA A 364 23.99 -15.38 -0.77
N PHE A 365 23.76 -14.08 -1.02
CA PHE A 365 23.29 -13.57 -2.31
C PHE A 365 24.23 -13.89 -3.49
N PRO A 366 25.57 -13.77 -3.38
CA PRO A 366 26.48 -14.09 -4.49
C PRO A 366 26.45 -15.55 -4.94
N TRP A 367 25.95 -16.45 -4.10
CA TRP A 367 25.94 -17.89 -4.36
C TRP A 367 24.56 -18.44 -4.73
N ALA A 368 23.51 -17.63 -4.56
CA ALA A 368 22.16 -18.04 -4.88
C ALA A 368 21.98 -18.24 -6.39
N SER A 369 21.21 -19.25 -6.76
CA SER A 369 20.81 -19.53 -8.13
C SER A 369 19.30 -19.38 -8.30
N GLU A 370 18.84 -19.22 -9.56
CA GLU A 370 17.42 -19.07 -9.90
C GLU A 370 16.54 -20.14 -9.22
N GLY A 371 15.60 -19.69 -8.39
CA GLY A 371 14.65 -20.52 -7.64
C GLY A 371 15.15 -21.01 -6.27
N ASP A 372 16.36 -20.64 -5.83
CA ASP A 372 16.83 -20.94 -4.48
C ASP A 372 16.04 -20.17 -3.41
N THR A 373 16.01 -20.70 -2.18
CA THR A 373 15.43 -20.03 -1.02
C THR A 373 16.52 -19.57 -0.06
N VAL A 374 16.57 -18.28 0.27
CA VAL A 374 17.36 -17.75 1.39
C VAL A 374 16.46 -17.67 2.62
N ARG A 375 16.76 -18.47 3.64
CA ARG A 375 16.02 -18.59 4.90
C ARG A 375 16.74 -17.80 5.98
N VAL A 376 16.08 -16.80 6.54
CA VAL A 376 16.71 -15.87 7.47
C VAL A 376 16.07 -15.99 8.84
N ALA A 377 16.85 -16.42 9.83
CA ALA A 377 16.40 -16.57 11.19
C ALA A 377 16.00 -15.22 11.82
N PRO A 378 15.07 -15.20 12.79
CA PRO A 378 14.73 -13.98 13.51
C PRO A 378 15.97 -13.29 14.11
N GLY A 379 16.06 -11.99 13.90
CA GLY A 379 17.22 -11.18 14.28
C GLY A 379 17.20 -9.83 13.58
N THR A 380 18.06 -8.91 14.00
CA THR A 380 18.31 -7.65 13.30
C THR A 380 19.63 -7.75 12.57
N TYR A 381 19.61 -7.53 11.27
CA TYR A 381 20.73 -7.63 10.35
C TYR A 381 21.02 -6.24 9.79
N TYR A 382 22.26 -5.77 9.94
CA TYR A 382 22.66 -4.41 9.58
C TYR A 382 23.39 -4.42 8.23
N TRP A 383 22.85 -3.70 7.25
CA TRP A 383 23.44 -3.58 5.92
C TRP A 383 24.62 -2.62 5.94
N ASP A 384 25.70 -3.04 5.29
CA ASP A 384 26.91 -2.26 5.02
C ASP A 384 27.29 -2.25 3.52
N ASP A 385 26.46 -2.86 2.67
CA ASP A 385 26.58 -2.92 1.21
C ASP A 385 25.20 -3.24 0.59
N ASP A 386 25.07 -3.13 -0.73
CA ASP A 386 23.83 -3.36 -1.46
C ASP A 386 23.43 -4.84 -1.52
N GLY A 387 22.13 -5.10 -1.35
CA GLY A 387 21.54 -6.43 -1.47
C GLY A 387 21.38 -6.91 -2.92
N GLU A 388 22.45 -6.94 -3.70
CA GLU A 388 22.40 -7.27 -5.13
C GLU A 388 22.03 -8.73 -5.39
N LEU A 389 21.01 -8.95 -6.23
CA LEU A 389 20.54 -10.25 -6.68
C LEU A 389 20.36 -10.24 -8.21
N ASN A 390 21.21 -10.98 -8.90
CA ASN A 390 21.16 -11.15 -10.36
C ASN A 390 20.27 -12.33 -10.81
N VAL A 391 19.56 -12.96 -9.87
CA VAL A 391 18.71 -14.13 -10.08
C VAL A 391 17.42 -14.03 -9.26
N GLY A 392 16.39 -14.75 -9.68
CA GLY A 392 15.11 -14.83 -8.97
C GLY A 392 15.21 -15.78 -7.78
N VAL A 393 14.90 -15.32 -6.57
CA VAL A 393 15.03 -16.10 -5.33
C VAL A 393 13.80 -16.00 -4.43
N VAL A 394 13.68 -16.92 -3.46
CA VAL A 394 12.73 -16.79 -2.36
C VAL A 394 13.46 -16.33 -1.11
N ILE A 395 13.25 -15.09 -0.68
CA ILE A 395 13.68 -14.61 0.64
C ILE A 395 12.56 -14.93 1.64
N GLN A 396 12.86 -15.77 2.62
CA GLN A 396 11.92 -16.21 3.66
C GLN A 396 12.46 -15.85 5.03
N GLY A 397 11.77 -14.98 5.75
CA GLY A 397 12.01 -14.77 7.18
C GLY A 397 11.43 -15.91 8.04
N GLY A 398 12.19 -16.36 9.03
CA GLY A 398 11.86 -17.49 9.89
C GLY A 398 12.82 -18.69 9.70
N THR A 399 12.85 -19.58 10.69
CA THR A 399 13.64 -20.82 10.71
C THR A 399 12.75 -22.06 10.63
N PRO A 400 13.31 -23.26 10.41
CA PRO A 400 12.56 -24.50 10.62
C PRO A 400 11.98 -24.55 12.04
N GLY A 401 10.65 -24.39 12.17
CA GLY A 401 9.93 -24.37 13.44
C GLY A 401 9.34 -23.01 13.85
N ASP A 402 9.83 -21.88 13.29
CA ASP A 402 9.25 -20.54 13.47
C ASP A 402 9.17 -19.80 12.13
N THR A 403 7.96 -19.62 11.61
CA THR A 403 7.68 -18.87 10.37
C THR A 403 6.88 -17.60 10.63
N THR A 404 6.77 -17.20 11.91
CA THR A 404 5.90 -16.10 12.36
C THR A 404 6.70 -14.89 12.83
N THR A 405 7.90 -15.10 13.37
CA THR A 405 8.76 -13.99 13.78
C THR A 405 9.52 -13.45 12.57
N ARG A 406 9.37 -12.13 12.31
CA ARG A 406 10.02 -11.45 11.18
C ARG A 406 11.45 -11.05 11.55
N PRO A 407 12.49 -11.44 10.79
CA PRO A 407 13.78 -10.77 10.88
C PRO A 407 13.67 -9.34 10.39
N VAL A 408 14.52 -8.47 10.92
CA VAL A 408 14.62 -7.06 10.57
C VAL A 408 15.90 -6.85 9.79
N PHE A 409 15.74 -6.43 8.53
CA PHE A 409 16.82 -5.91 7.70
C PHE A 409 16.86 -4.42 7.93
N ARG A 410 18.03 -3.89 8.26
CA ARG A 410 18.16 -2.51 8.70
C ARG A 410 19.38 -1.85 8.08
N ASP A 411 19.15 -0.69 7.49
CA ASP A 411 20.20 0.27 7.20
C ASP A 411 20.12 1.42 8.24
N VAL A 412 21.26 1.87 8.74
CA VAL A 412 21.34 3.00 9.69
C VAL A 412 21.55 4.32 8.95
N ALA A 413 22.25 4.29 7.82
CA ALA A 413 22.65 5.46 7.07
C ALA A 413 21.64 5.86 5.98
N ASN A 414 20.79 4.92 5.53
CA ASN A 414 19.88 5.10 4.40
C ASN A 414 20.62 5.28 3.06
N ASP A 415 21.70 4.52 2.90
CA ASP A 415 22.59 4.58 1.74
C ASP A 415 22.42 3.36 0.80
N TYR A 416 21.86 2.26 1.30
CA TYR A 416 21.86 0.98 0.58
C TYR A 416 20.48 0.52 0.10
N TYR A 417 20.49 -0.36 -0.90
CA TYR A 417 19.33 -1.12 -1.35
C TYR A 417 19.18 -2.40 -0.52
N ALA A 418 18.01 -2.64 0.07
CA ALA A 418 17.81 -3.90 0.82
C ALA A 418 17.86 -5.11 -0.12
N LEU A 419 17.20 -4.99 -1.28
CA LEU A 419 17.17 -5.98 -2.35
C LEU A 419 17.21 -5.26 -3.70
N TRP A 420 18.35 -5.34 -4.39
CA TRP A 420 18.51 -4.82 -5.74
C TRP A 420 18.36 -5.95 -6.76
N LEU A 421 17.18 -6.07 -7.36
CA LEU A 421 16.81 -7.22 -8.20
C LEU A 421 17.16 -6.97 -9.67
N ARG A 422 18.41 -7.23 -10.01
CA ARG A 422 18.99 -6.95 -11.34
C ARG A 422 18.81 -8.06 -12.36
N GLY A 423 18.18 -9.17 -11.97
CA GLY A 423 17.88 -10.28 -12.87
C GLY A 423 16.99 -11.35 -12.24
N GLY A 424 16.42 -12.21 -13.08
CA GLY A 424 15.67 -13.39 -12.66
C GLY A 424 14.24 -13.47 -13.18
N GLN A 425 13.67 -14.68 -13.16
CA GLN A 425 12.29 -14.90 -13.61
C GLN A 425 11.29 -14.57 -12.52
N ARG A 426 11.61 -14.90 -11.27
CA ARG A 426 10.70 -14.70 -10.14
C ARG A 426 11.41 -14.53 -8.81
N THR A 427 11.12 -13.44 -8.12
CA THR A 427 11.51 -13.23 -6.73
C THR A 427 10.29 -13.24 -5.81
N VAL A 428 10.42 -13.88 -4.65
CA VAL A 428 9.41 -13.87 -3.58
C VAL A 428 10.06 -13.39 -2.30
N VAL A 429 9.56 -12.31 -1.70
CA VAL A 429 10.02 -11.79 -0.41
C VAL A 429 8.89 -11.97 0.58
N ARG A 430 9.14 -12.69 1.68
CA ARG A 430 8.08 -12.97 2.64
C ARG A 430 8.53 -12.99 4.09
N ASN A 431 7.66 -12.47 4.95
CA ASN A 431 7.82 -12.44 6.39
C ASN A 431 9.12 -11.74 6.85
N VAL A 432 9.44 -10.56 6.31
CA VAL A 432 10.61 -9.76 6.72
C VAL A 432 10.21 -8.31 7.02
N VAL A 433 11.04 -7.59 7.79
CA VAL A 433 10.95 -6.13 7.94
C VAL A 433 12.12 -5.50 7.20
N LEU A 434 11.86 -4.55 6.31
CA LEU A 434 12.87 -3.74 5.62
C LEU A 434 12.83 -2.34 6.24
N GLN A 435 13.88 -1.95 6.96
CA GLN A 435 13.90 -0.74 7.77
C GLN A 435 14.96 0.26 7.27
N ASN A 436 14.51 1.49 6.98
CA ASN A 436 15.33 2.67 6.67
C ASN A 436 16.27 2.53 5.47
N PHE A 437 15.94 1.71 4.47
CA PHE A 437 16.73 1.62 3.23
C PHE A 437 16.46 2.80 2.30
N TYR A 438 17.42 3.17 1.46
CA TYR A 438 17.15 4.14 0.39
C TYR A 438 16.05 3.58 -0.52
N GLU A 439 16.16 2.30 -0.89
CA GLU A 439 15.06 1.53 -1.47
C GLU A 439 14.95 0.16 -0.80
N GLY A 440 13.72 -0.20 -0.39
CA GLY A 440 13.46 -1.52 0.16
C GLY A 440 13.64 -2.61 -0.89
N ILE A 441 13.07 -2.43 -2.08
CA ILE A 441 13.25 -3.34 -3.21
C ILE A 441 13.31 -2.53 -4.51
N ASP A 442 14.40 -2.67 -5.25
CA ASP A 442 14.56 -2.19 -6.63
C ASP A 442 14.26 -3.35 -7.61
N LEU A 443 13.50 -3.08 -8.67
CA LEU A 443 13.03 -4.06 -9.66
C LEU A 443 13.71 -3.98 -11.04
N ASP A 444 14.94 -3.46 -11.14
CA ASP A 444 15.65 -3.19 -12.42
C ASP A 444 15.78 -4.36 -13.43
N GLY A 445 15.62 -5.64 -13.04
CA GLY A 445 15.78 -6.77 -13.98
C GLY A 445 14.95 -8.03 -13.73
N VAL A 446 14.07 -8.06 -12.73
CA VAL A 446 13.25 -9.24 -12.43
C VAL A 446 11.92 -9.23 -13.20
N ARG A 447 11.47 -10.39 -13.71
CA ARG A 447 10.20 -10.47 -14.46
C ARG A 447 8.94 -10.49 -13.58
N ASN A 448 9.03 -11.10 -12.39
CA ASN A 448 7.90 -11.27 -11.48
C ASN A 448 8.32 -11.08 -10.02
N LEU A 449 7.58 -10.25 -9.27
CA LEU A 449 7.77 -10.05 -7.84
C LEU A 449 6.52 -10.49 -7.06
N ALA A 450 6.74 -11.19 -5.95
CA ALA A 450 5.74 -11.36 -4.91
C ALA A 450 6.26 -10.93 -3.54
N VAL A 451 5.56 -10.02 -2.89
CA VAL A 451 5.82 -9.53 -1.53
C VAL A 451 4.67 -9.99 -0.64
N GLU A 452 4.98 -10.84 0.35
CA GLU A 452 3.97 -11.45 1.23
C GLU A 452 4.29 -11.24 2.70
N ASP A 453 3.40 -10.59 3.44
CA ASP A 453 3.58 -10.39 4.89
C ASP A 453 4.89 -9.63 5.22
N VAL A 454 5.24 -8.63 4.42
CA VAL A 454 6.46 -7.81 4.57
C VAL A 454 6.12 -6.45 5.17
N LYS A 455 7.01 -5.91 5.99
CA LYS A 455 6.89 -4.55 6.52
C LYS A 455 8.02 -3.66 6.04
N PHE A 456 7.69 -2.62 5.29
CA PHE A 456 8.59 -1.53 4.92
C PHE A 456 8.42 -0.43 5.98
N LEU A 457 9.52 -0.05 6.63
CA LEU A 457 9.49 0.85 7.77
C LEU A 457 10.53 1.97 7.62
N ASN A 458 10.07 3.21 7.49
CA ASN A 458 10.92 4.38 7.61
C ASN A 458 10.71 5.05 8.97
N THR A 459 11.75 5.03 9.80
CA THR A 459 11.78 5.68 11.12
C THR A 459 12.57 6.99 11.12
N GLY A 460 13.32 7.26 10.05
CA GLY A 460 14.22 8.40 9.96
C GLY A 460 13.57 9.65 9.40
N SER A 461 14.43 10.62 9.06
CA SER A 461 14.10 11.84 8.32
C SER A 461 14.63 11.81 6.88
N SER A 462 15.11 10.66 6.42
CA SER A 462 15.63 10.47 5.06
C SER A 462 14.51 9.99 4.14
N TYR A 463 14.68 10.26 2.85
CA TYR A 463 13.75 9.84 1.82
C TYR A 463 13.96 8.36 1.48
N MET A 464 12.88 7.57 1.37
CA MET A 464 12.94 6.11 1.17
C MET A 464 11.91 5.66 0.14
N TYR A 465 12.27 4.81 -0.80
CA TYR A 465 11.29 4.05 -1.58
C TYR A 465 11.02 2.70 -0.93
N GLY A 466 9.75 2.34 -0.74
CA GLY A 466 9.38 0.99 -0.31
C GLY A 466 9.74 -0.01 -1.41
N ILE A 467 9.11 0.15 -2.57
CA ILE A 467 9.43 -0.55 -3.81
C ILE A 467 9.64 0.49 -4.91
N TYR A 468 10.76 0.41 -5.60
CA TYR A 468 11.13 1.29 -6.69
C TYR A 468 11.26 0.50 -7.99
N HIS A 469 10.88 1.12 -9.10
CA HIS A 469 11.14 0.56 -10.42
C HIS A 469 11.37 1.65 -11.47
N CYS A 470 12.54 1.57 -12.10
CA CYS A 470 12.95 2.33 -13.29
C CYS A 470 13.80 1.41 -14.18
N GLY A 471 13.18 0.46 -14.87
CA GLY A 471 13.96 -0.56 -15.58
C GLY A 471 13.17 -1.34 -16.62
N ALA A 472 13.60 -2.58 -16.86
CA ALA A 472 13.02 -3.46 -17.87
C ALA A 472 11.58 -3.91 -17.54
N ASP A 473 10.79 -4.18 -18.58
CA ASP A 473 9.38 -4.55 -18.47
C ASP A 473 9.12 -5.77 -17.56
N MET A 474 8.28 -5.56 -16.55
CA MET A 474 7.81 -6.60 -15.63
C MET A 474 6.46 -7.19 -16.04
N ASP A 475 6.28 -8.50 -15.83
CA ASP A 475 4.98 -9.15 -16.02
C ASP A 475 4.04 -8.87 -14.85
N THR A 476 4.50 -9.14 -13.62
CA THR A 476 3.65 -9.03 -12.44
C THR A 476 4.38 -8.53 -11.21
N VAL A 477 3.73 -7.64 -10.48
CA VAL A 477 4.10 -7.27 -9.11
C VAL A 477 2.91 -7.56 -8.20
N ARG A 478 3.10 -8.41 -7.20
CA ARG A 478 2.05 -8.76 -6.24
C ARG A 478 2.49 -8.40 -4.83
N ILE A 479 1.66 -7.64 -4.14
CA ILE A 479 1.87 -7.19 -2.76
C ILE A 479 0.67 -7.64 -1.94
N ASP A 480 0.91 -8.54 -0.98
CA ASP A 480 -0.12 -9.15 -0.14
C ASP A 480 0.21 -9.02 1.33
N ARG A 481 -0.78 -8.63 2.13
CA ARG A 481 -0.69 -8.57 3.60
C ARG A 481 0.53 -7.80 4.11
N SER A 482 0.94 -6.79 3.36
CA SER A 482 2.17 -6.04 3.63
C SER A 482 1.85 -4.63 4.15
N GLU A 483 2.79 -4.07 4.91
CA GLU A 483 2.67 -2.74 5.52
C GLU A 483 3.80 -1.84 5.02
N PHE A 484 3.46 -0.62 4.59
CA PHE A 484 4.39 0.45 4.29
C PHE A 484 4.13 1.58 5.27
N ILE A 485 5.05 1.79 6.20
CA ILE A 485 4.89 2.71 7.32
C ILE A 485 6.03 3.71 7.32
N GLY A 486 5.71 4.95 6.99
CA GLY A 486 6.66 6.06 7.04
C GLY A 486 6.66 6.79 8.38
N ASN A 487 7.50 7.83 8.48
CA ASN A 487 7.58 8.68 9.67
C ASN A 487 6.43 9.71 9.64
N PRO A 488 5.54 9.75 10.65
CA PRO A 488 4.37 10.64 10.64
C PRO A 488 4.72 12.13 10.64
N GLN A 489 5.92 12.51 11.11
CA GLN A 489 6.39 13.89 11.15
C GLN A 489 6.93 14.37 9.80
N TYR A 490 7.71 13.53 9.11
CA TYR A 490 8.41 13.93 7.87
C TYR A 490 7.66 13.52 6.60
N ARG A 491 7.05 12.32 6.61
CA ARG A 491 6.37 11.72 5.46
C ARG A 491 7.23 11.73 4.19
N TYR A 492 8.49 11.36 4.33
CA TYR A 492 9.41 11.28 3.18
C TYR A 492 9.52 9.85 2.67
N GLY A 493 9.49 9.74 1.34
CA GLY A 493 9.61 8.48 0.64
C GLY A 493 8.28 7.88 0.19
N ASP A 494 8.27 7.23 -0.97
CA ASP A 494 7.06 6.66 -1.56
C ASP A 494 6.92 5.18 -1.23
N ALA A 495 5.69 4.69 -1.04
CA ALA A 495 5.48 3.28 -0.72
C ALA A 495 5.79 2.38 -1.91
N VAL A 496 5.21 2.70 -3.06
CA VAL A 496 5.52 2.05 -4.33
C VAL A 496 5.63 3.15 -5.39
N TYR A 497 6.79 3.23 -6.03
CA TYR A 497 7.09 4.21 -7.05
C TYR A 497 7.54 3.51 -8.33
N VAL A 498 6.81 3.73 -9.42
CA VAL A 498 7.20 3.30 -10.76
C VAL A 498 7.38 4.55 -11.60
N SER A 499 8.60 4.76 -12.08
CA SER A 499 9.09 6.06 -12.58
C SER A 499 8.91 6.30 -14.08
N GLY A 500 8.33 5.34 -14.81
CA GLY A 500 8.09 5.48 -16.25
C GLY A 500 9.32 5.32 -17.17
N CYS A 501 10.41 4.72 -16.68
CA CYS A 501 11.63 4.58 -17.49
C CYS A 501 11.52 3.64 -18.70
N SER A 502 10.39 2.96 -18.88
CA SER A 502 10.11 2.03 -19.99
C SER A 502 8.66 2.16 -20.46
N ASN A 503 8.40 1.76 -21.71
CA ASN A 503 7.07 1.90 -22.32
C ASN A 503 5.97 1.10 -21.58
N LEU A 504 6.34 -0.01 -20.93
CA LEU A 504 5.47 -0.85 -20.10
C LEU A 504 6.26 -1.38 -18.92
N ALA A 505 6.44 -0.54 -17.91
CA ALA A 505 7.19 -0.87 -16.71
C ALA A 505 6.59 -2.08 -15.96
N VAL A 506 5.26 -2.11 -15.78
CA VAL A 506 4.57 -3.25 -15.14
C VAL A 506 3.24 -3.56 -15.82
N ARG A 507 3.10 -4.80 -16.32
CA ARG A 507 1.84 -5.21 -16.97
C ARG A 507 0.67 -5.36 -16.00
N VAL A 508 0.87 -6.02 -14.86
CA VAL A 508 -0.17 -6.16 -13.83
C VAL A 508 0.40 -5.98 -12.44
N MET A 509 -0.18 -5.05 -11.67
CA MET A 509 0.11 -4.89 -10.25
C MET A 509 -1.11 -5.27 -9.40
N LEU A 510 -0.89 -6.11 -8.38
CA LEU A 510 -1.91 -6.54 -7.43
C LEU A 510 -1.51 -6.05 -6.03
N PHE A 511 -2.34 -5.21 -5.41
CA PHE A 511 -2.17 -4.73 -4.03
C PHE A 511 -3.35 -5.20 -3.18
N ARG A 512 -3.12 -6.14 -2.25
CA ARG A 512 -4.23 -6.80 -1.53
C ARG A 512 -3.96 -6.94 -0.04
N ASP A 513 -5.02 -6.77 0.75
CA ASP A 513 -4.98 -6.97 2.20
C ASP A 513 -3.84 -6.18 2.89
N SER A 514 -3.42 -5.05 2.30
CA SER A 514 -2.18 -4.35 2.64
C SER A 514 -2.47 -2.93 3.11
N ARG A 515 -1.49 -2.30 3.76
CA ARG A 515 -1.62 -0.95 4.33
C ARG A 515 -0.45 -0.05 3.93
N VAL A 516 -0.76 1.18 3.55
CA VAL A 516 0.19 2.28 3.35
C VAL A 516 -0.19 3.43 4.28
N GLN A 517 0.78 3.94 5.04
CA GLN A 517 0.56 5.06 5.93
C GLN A 517 1.83 5.90 6.17
N TYR A 518 1.65 7.22 6.27
CA TYR A 518 2.71 8.20 6.56
C TYR A 518 3.86 8.21 5.56
N MET A 519 3.62 7.79 4.32
CA MET A 519 4.55 7.94 3.20
C MET A 519 4.39 9.33 2.57
N SER A 520 5.31 9.73 1.67
CA SER A 520 5.13 10.87 0.77
C SER A 520 3.97 10.55 -0.15
N ASP A 521 4.20 9.79 -1.22
CA ASP A 521 3.15 9.21 -2.05
C ASP A 521 2.92 7.74 -1.69
N ALA A 522 1.67 7.30 -1.75
CA ALA A 522 1.34 5.92 -1.43
C ALA A 522 1.60 4.98 -2.62
N LEU A 523 0.77 5.04 -3.66
CA LEU A 523 0.97 4.30 -4.90
C LEU A 523 1.14 5.28 -6.05
N TYR A 524 2.37 5.48 -6.52
CA TYR A 524 2.70 6.39 -7.61
C TYR A 524 3.15 5.59 -8.85
N MET A 525 2.25 5.45 -9.82
CA MET A 525 2.35 4.44 -10.88
C MET A 525 2.41 5.08 -12.27
N TYR A 526 3.62 5.23 -12.81
CA TYR A 526 3.83 5.61 -14.21
C TYR A 526 4.25 4.36 -15.00
N GLY A 527 3.62 4.09 -16.14
CA GLY A 527 3.92 2.91 -16.96
C GLY A 527 3.35 1.58 -16.43
N VAL A 528 2.28 1.61 -15.62
CA VAL A 528 1.57 0.41 -15.15
C VAL A 528 0.27 0.20 -15.93
N ASP A 529 0.17 -0.89 -16.71
CA ASP A 529 -1.02 -1.13 -17.56
C ASP A 529 -2.29 -1.42 -16.75
N SER A 530 -2.19 -2.22 -15.69
CA SER A 530 -3.36 -2.65 -14.90
C SER A 530 -3.04 -2.74 -13.40
N LEU A 531 -3.72 -1.91 -12.60
CA LEU A 531 -3.66 -1.95 -11.13
C LEU A 531 -4.94 -2.54 -10.53
N VAL A 532 -4.76 -3.45 -9.58
CA VAL A 532 -5.85 -4.04 -8.79
C VAL A 532 -5.61 -3.82 -7.30
N VAL A 533 -6.51 -3.10 -6.63
CA VAL A 533 -6.43 -2.78 -5.19
C VAL A 533 -7.59 -3.40 -4.43
N LEU A 534 -7.33 -4.36 -3.55
CA LEU A 534 -8.39 -5.11 -2.84
C LEU A 534 -8.20 -5.10 -1.33
N ARG A 535 -9.27 -4.83 -0.57
CA ARG A 535 -9.27 -4.97 0.91
C ARG A 535 -8.10 -4.26 1.59
N SER A 536 -7.69 -3.12 1.06
CA SER A 536 -6.45 -2.43 1.48
C SER A 536 -6.74 -1.05 2.07
N GLN A 537 -5.77 -0.51 2.80
CA GLN A 537 -5.86 0.79 3.48
C GLN A 537 -4.72 1.70 3.02
N ILE A 538 -5.02 2.83 2.42
CA ILE A 538 -4.06 3.85 1.99
C ILE A 538 -4.44 5.14 2.70
N ILE A 539 -3.76 5.45 3.80
CA ILE A 539 -4.24 6.47 4.74
C ILE A 539 -3.16 7.41 5.22
N ASP A 540 -3.52 8.66 5.50
CA ASP A 540 -2.66 9.65 6.18
C ASP A 540 -1.29 9.87 5.52
N ASN A 541 -1.20 9.85 4.17
CA ASN A 541 0.06 10.10 3.46
C ASN A 541 0.27 11.59 3.17
N GLY A 542 1.52 11.98 2.91
CA GLY A 542 1.96 13.35 2.70
C GLY A 542 1.67 13.91 1.31
N GLY A 543 1.30 13.05 0.36
CA GLY A 543 1.04 13.33 -1.05
C GLY A 543 -0.22 12.62 -1.54
N TYR A 544 -0.14 11.93 -2.68
CA TYR A 544 -1.26 11.22 -3.32
C TYR A 544 -1.54 9.87 -2.66
N GLY A 545 -2.83 9.48 -2.63
CA GLY A 545 -3.24 8.12 -2.27
C GLY A 545 -2.89 7.12 -3.38
N ILE A 546 -3.53 7.27 -4.53
CA ILE A 546 -3.21 6.50 -5.74
C ILE A 546 -3.07 7.49 -6.89
N SER A 547 -1.89 7.58 -7.50
CA SER A 547 -1.65 8.33 -8.73
C SER A 547 -1.27 7.37 -9.85
N MET A 548 -1.97 7.43 -10.98
CA MET A 548 -1.70 6.64 -12.17
C MET A 548 -1.85 7.50 -13.43
N SER A 549 -0.94 7.34 -14.38
CA SER A 549 -1.08 8.01 -15.69
C SER A 549 -0.51 7.18 -16.85
N GLN A 550 -0.91 7.52 -18.08
CA GLN A 550 -0.40 6.92 -19.31
C GLN A 550 1.06 7.27 -19.57
N GLU A 551 1.78 6.32 -20.16
CA GLU A 551 3.05 6.57 -20.83
C GLU A 551 3.12 5.88 -22.18
N TYR A 552 3.81 6.50 -23.15
CA TYR A 552 4.23 5.94 -24.44
C TYR A 552 3.18 5.09 -25.23
N ASN A 553 1.89 5.47 -25.16
CA ASN A 553 0.72 4.90 -25.86
C ASN A 553 -0.08 3.77 -25.15
N GLU A 554 0.21 3.43 -23.89
CA GLU A 554 -0.63 2.49 -23.13
C GLU A 554 -1.59 3.21 -22.18
N THR A 555 -2.89 3.13 -22.43
CA THR A 555 -3.92 3.78 -21.59
C THR A 555 -4.28 2.88 -20.40
N PRO A 556 -3.84 3.14 -19.16
CA PRO A 556 -3.95 2.22 -18.01
C PRO A 556 -5.37 1.95 -17.50
N ALA A 557 -5.52 0.93 -16.65
CA ALA A 557 -6.79 0.59 -15.99
C ALA A 557 -6.64 0.36 -14.48
N LEU A 558 -7.68 0.74 -13.73
CA LEU A 558 -7.80 0.50 -12.29
C LEU A 558 -9.04 -0.35 -11.97
N TYR A 559 -8.86 -1.35 -11.10
CA TYR A 559 -9.94 -2.00 -10.35
C TYR A 559 -9.67 -1.92 -8.84
N MET A 560 -10.45 -1.13 -8.12
CA MET A 560 -10.38 -1.02 -6.67
C MET A 560 -11.67 -1.53 -6.02
N ALA A 561 -11.56 -2.41 -5.03
CA ALA A 561 -12.72 -2.90 -4.30
C ALA A 561 -12.48 -3.16 -2.81
N HIS A 562 -13.50 -2.90 -2.00
CA HIS A 562 -13.49 -3.11 -0.55
C HIS A 562 -12.31 -2.45 0.17
N SER A 563 -11.81 -1.33 -0.37
CA SER A 563 -10.61 -0.65 0.09
C SER A 563 -10.94 0.71 0.71
N ARG A 564 -9.95 1.29 1.39
CA ARG A 564 -10.03 2.61 2.03
C ARG A 564 -8.90 3.48 1.54
N VAL A 565 -9.21 4.64 0.99
CA VAL A 565 -8.24 5.69 0.61
C VAL A 565 -8.66 6.96 1.32
N GLU A 566 -7.95 7.33 2.39
CA GLU A 566 -8.43 8.36 3.32
C GLU A 566 -7.32 9.30 3.80
N ARG A 567 -7.60 10.60 3.79
CA ARG A 567 -6.79 11.66 4.43
C ARG A 567 -5.38 11.76 3.86
N ASN A 568 -5.27 11.63 2.54
CA ASN A 568 -4.04 11.89 1.82
C ASN A 568 -3.99 13.39 1.46
N ARG A 569 -2.81 14.01 1.50
CA ARG A 569 -2.68 15.48 1.45
C ARG A 569 -3.15 16.09 0.12
N TYR A 570 -2.96 15.37 -0.97
CA TYR A 570 -3.34 15.81 -2.31
C TYR A 570 -4.61 15.08 -2.76
N TYR A 571 -4.58 14.37 -3.89
CA TYR A 571 -5.72 13.59 -4.35
C TYR A 571 -5.75 12.23 -3.64
N GLU A 572 -6.96 11.78 -3.28
CA GLU A 572 -7.12 10.38 -2.86
C GLU A 572 -6.87 9.48 -4.07
N LEU A 573 -7.49 9.78 -5.22
CA LEU A 573 -7.20 9.14 -6.49
C LEU A 573 -6.99 10.18 -7.58
N ASP A 574 -5.84 10.10 -8.25
CA ASP A 574 -5.42 10.90 -9.40
C ASP A 574 -5.14 9.97 -10.57
N LEU A 575 -6.12 9.81 -11.46
CA LEU A 575 -6.10 8.80 -12.52
C LEU A 575 -6.24 9.47 -13.87
N ASP A 576 -5.12 9.64 -14.55
CA ASP A 576 -5.02 10.39 -15.80
C ASP A 576 -4.87 9.45 -17.02
N TYR A 577 -5.49 9.78 -18.15
CA TYR A 577 -5.41 9.03 -19.41
C TYR A 577 -5.84 7.56 -19.32
N MET A 578 -6.91 7.28 -18.58
CA MET A 578 -7.34 5.91 -18.27
C MET A 578 -8.24 5.31 -19.35
N ARG A 579 -8.14 4.00 -19.61
CA ARG A 579 -9.13 3.26 -20.43
C ARG A 579 -10.35 2.80 -19.64
N ARG A 580 -10.15 2.50 -18.35
CA ARG A 580 -11.18 1.94 -17.48
C ARG A 580 -10.87 2.16 -16.01
N ILE A 581 -11.86 2.62 -15.28
CA ILE A 581 -11.80 2.82 -13.83
C ILE A 581 -13.01 2.14 -13.21
N VAL A 582 -12.77 1.28 -12.23
CA VAL A 582 -13.82 0.63 -11.45
C VAL A 582 -13.49 0.78 -9.98
N ILE A 583 -14.38 1.42 -9.24
CA ILE A 583 -14.33 1.55 -7.79
C ILE A 583 -15.63 0.92 -7.26
N ASP A 584 -15.47 -0.05 -6.35
CA ASP A 584 -16.60 -0.85 -5.86
C ASP A 584 -16.55 -1.04 -4.34
N THR A 585 -17.62 -0.65 -3.67
CA THR A 585 -17.85 -0.86 -2.24
C THR A 585 -16.65 -0.41 -1.40
N SER A 586 -16.10 0.76 -1.72
CA SER A 586 -14.89 1.33 -1.10
C SER A 586 -15.20 2.63 -0.37
N VAL A 587 -14.30 3.03 0.53
CA VAL A 587 -14.39 4.29 1.28
C VAL A 587 -13.31 5.22 0.79
N ILE A 588 -13.72 6.42 0.37
CA ILE A 588 -12.83 7.50 -0.02
C ILE A 588 -13.11 8.67 0.92
N ARG A 589 -12.07 9.25 1.54
CA ARG A 589 -12.25 10.40 2.43
C ARG A 589 -11.16 11.43 2.20
N ALA A 590 -11.49 12.51 1.51
CA ALA A 590 -10.60 13.65 1.34
C ALA A 590 -10.82 14.66 2.47
N ASP A 591 -9.77 14.99 3.21
CA ASP A 591 -9.74 16.12 4.16
C ASP A 591 -8.90 17.31 3.64
N SER A 592 -8.18 17.08 2.53
CA SER A 592 -7.45 18.06 1.74
C SER A 592 -7.42 17.59 0.30
N GLY A 593 -7.44 18.51 -0.67
CA GLY A 593 -7.42 18.17 -2.11
C GLY A 593 -8.74 17.63 -2.69
N THR A 594 -8.71 17.26 -3.98
CA THR A 594 -9.85 16.64 -4.69
C THR A 594 -9.94 15.15 -4.35
N ALA A 595 -11.13 14.62 -4.09
CA ALA A 595 -11.27 13.20 -3.76
C ALA A 595 -11.00 12.30 -4.97
N LEU A 596 -11.61 12.59 -6.12
CA LEU A 596 -11.48 11.78 -7.33
C LEU A 596 -11.18 12.67 -8.53
N TYR A 597 -9.97 12.61 -9.06
CA TYR A 597 -9.63 13.15 -10.37
C TYR A 597 -9.50 12.01 -11.37
N LEU A 598 -10.42 11.94 -12.33
CA LEU A 598 -10.56 10.81 -13.24
C LEU A 598 -10.62 11.31 -14.69
N SER A 599 -9.65 10.97 -15.53
CA SER A 599 -9.67 11.35 -16.93
C SER A 599 -9.52 10.14 -17.86
N GLY A 600 -10.07 10.28 -19.06
CA GLY A 600 -9.76 9.42 -20.18
C GLY A 600 -8.62 9.93 -21.04
N ASP A 601 -8.25 9.16 -22.05
CA ASP A 601 -7.36 9.64 -23.10
C ASP A 601 -8.06 10.73 -23.93
N TYR A 602 -7.52 11.95 -23.86
CA TYR A 602 -7.98 13.14 -24.58
C TYR A 602 -8.24 12.89 -26.08
N TYR A 603 -7.39 12.09 -26.73
CA TYR A 603 -7.49 11.82 -28.16
C TYR A 603 -8.47 10.69 -28.49
N ALA A 604 -8.72 9.78 -27.54
CA ALA A 604 -9.54 8.60 -27.77
C ALA A 604 -10.97 8.72 -27.23
N ASN A 605 -11.21 9.56 -26.19
CA ASN A 605 -12.50 9.72 -25.50
C ASN A 605 -13.20 8.37 -25.21
N ASN A 606 -12.45 7.37 -24.77
CA ASN A 606 -12.89 5.97 -24.69
C ASN A 606 -13.01 5.44 -23.25
N ALA A 607 -12.75 6.28 -22.25
CA ALA A 607 -12.70 5.84 -20.87
C ALA A 607 -14.08 5.45 -20.34
N ARG A 608 -14.12 4.34 -19.60
CA ARG A 608 -15.34 3.91 -18.90
C ARG A 608 -15.12 3.85 -17.40
N ILE A 609 -15.91 4.64 -16.68
CA ILE A 609 -15.80 4.85 -15.24
C ILE A 609 -17.04 4.27 -14.55
N TYR A 610 -16.81 3.45 -13.53
CA TYR A 610 -17.85 2.83 -12.72
C TYR A 610 -17.57 3.08 -11.23
N LEU A 611 -18.46 3.78 -10.56
CA LEU A 611 -18.52 3.95 -9.11
C LEU A 611 -19.74 3.19 -8.59
N HIS A 612 -19.55 2.26 -7.66
CA HIS A 612 -20.60 1.34 -7.23
C HIS A 612 -20.54 1.05 -5.74
N GLY A 613 -21.58 1.41 -4.98
CA GLY A 613 -21.67 1.09 -3.55
C GLY A 613 -20.65 1.83 -2.66
N ASP A 614 -20.01 2.86 -3.20
CA ASP A 614 -18.92 3.59 -2.54
C ASP A 614 -19.43 4.63 -1.54
N SER A 615 -18.61 4.93 -0.54
CA SER A 615 -18.85 6.01 0.43
C SER A 615 -17.75 7.05 0.31
N ILE A 616 -18.10 8.23 -0.18
CA ILE A 616 -17.19 9.35 -0.44
C ILE A 616 -17.47 10.44 0.59
N TYR A 617 -16.47 10.75 1.40
CA TYR A 617 -16.50 11.84 2.38
C TYR A 617 -15.61 12.97 1.87
N HIS A 618 -16.16 14.17 1.74
CA HIS A 618 -15.45 15.34 1.22
C HIS A 618 -15.47 16.44 2.27
N ASP A 619 -14.40 16.51 3.07
CA ASP A 619 -14.28 17.33 4.26
C ASP A 619 -13.30 18.51 4.01
N THR A 620 -13.44 19.23 2.88
CA THR A 620 -12.46 20.27 2.46
C THR A 620 -13.08 21.67 2.32
N ASP A 621 -12.45 22.68 2.94
CA ASP A 621 -12.90 24.08 2.91
C ASP A 621 -12.41 24.90 1.68
N TYR A 622 -11.76 24.27 0.69
CA TYR A 622 -11.15 24.93 -0.48
C TYR A 622 -11.86 24.53 -1.78
N TYR A 623 -11.53 25.16 -2.92
CA TYR A 623 -12.10 24.92 -4.26
C TYR A 623 -11.75 23.53 -4.87
N TYR A 624 -11.83 22.46 -4.09
CA TYR A 624 -11.58 21.09 -4.52
C TYR A 624 -12.88 20.35 -4.79
N ASP A 625 -12.79 19.38 -5.67
CA ASP A 625 -13.94 18.61 -6.14
C ASP A 625 -14.06 17.30 -5.35
N TRP A 626 -15.28 16.82 -5.14
CA TRP A 626 -15.46 15.42 -4.74
C TRP A 626 -15.26 14.50 -5.95
N LEU A 627 -15.47 15.03 -7.16
CA LEU A 627 -15.32 14.33 -8.43
C LEU A 627 -15.01 15.32 -9.56
N SER A 628 -13.93 15.08 -10.29
CA SER A 628 -13.63 15.72 -11.57
C SER A 628 -13.47 14.63 -12.62
N VAL A 629 -14.32 14.66 -13.66
CA VAL A 629 -14.29 13.70 -14.78
C VAL A 629 -14.06 14.42 -16.10
N TYR A 630 -13.06 13.97 -16.86
CA TYR A 630 -12.68 14.51 -18.17
C TYR A 630 -12.61 13.42 -19.25
N ASP A 631 -12.85 13.79 -20.51
CA ASP A 631 -12.57 12.99 -21.72
C ASP A 631 -13.09 11.53 -21.67
N THR A 632 -14.32 11.37 -21.17
CA THR A 632 -14.90 10.06 -20.82
C THR A 632 -16.04 9.63 -21.76
N ASP A 633 -16.08 8.36 -22.17
CA ASP A 633 -17.20 7.76 -22.93
C ASP A 633 -18.42 7.61 -22.02
N SER A 634 -18.25 6.90 -20.89
CA SER A 634 -19.34 6.64 -19.97
C SER A 634 -18.94 6.72 -18.50
N LEU A 635 -19.73 7.45 -17.72
CA LEU A 635 -19.69 7.47 -16.25
C LEU A 635 -20.96 6.82 -15.69
N VAL A 636 -20.77 5.82 -14.82
CA VAL A 636 -21.86 5.15 -14.10
C VAL A 636 -21.61 5.29 -12.60
N ILE A 637 -22.57 5.87 -11.89
CA ILE A 637 -22.58 6.03 -10.44
C ILE A 637 -23.82 5.35 -9.89
N GLU A 638 -23.67 4.23 -9.20
CA GLU A 638 -24.80 3.49 -8.62
C GLU A 638 -24.58 3.18 -7.15
N ASP A 639 -25.61 3.39 -6.32
CA ASP A 639 -25.60 3.06 -4.88
C ASP A 639 -24.48 3.78 -4.08
N VAL A 640 -24.00 4.93 -4.58
CA VAL A 640 -22.94 5.73 -3.94
C VAL A 640 -23.52 6.69 -2.90
N VAL A 641 -22.76 6.96 -1.84
CA VAL A 641 -23.07 8.02 -0.87
C VAL A 641 -21.94 9.05 -0.87
N VAL A 642 -22.25 10.28 -1.27
CA VAL A 642 -21.37 11.44 -1.13
C VAL A 642 -21.84 12.24 0.09
N ARG A 643 -20.93 12.54 1.01
CA ARG A 643 -21.24 13.25 2.26
C ARG A 643 -20.22 14.36 2.50
N ALA A 644 -20.73 15.56 2.76
CA ALA A 644 -19.97 16.66 3.33
C ALA A 644 -20.16 16.78 4.86
N PRO A 645 -19.29 17.54 5.54
CA PRO A 645 -19.53 18.08 6.87
C PRO A 645 -20.86 18.86 6.96
N ASP A 646 -21.40 18.99 8.16
CA ASP A 646 -22.62 19.77 8.42
C ASP A 646 -22.26 21.25 8.62
N ASP A 647 -21.82 21.93 7.55
CA ASP A 647 -21.43 23.34 7.55
C ASP A 647 -21.68 24.05 6.20
N THR A 648 -21.49 25.37 6.17
CA THR A 648 -21.65 26.18 4.96
C THR A 648 -20.34 26.48 4.23
N SER A 649 -19.18 26.10 4.78
CA SER A 649 -17.85 26.43 4.22
C SER A 649 -17.33 25.35 3.28
N THR A 650 -17.74 24.11 3.49
CA THR A 650 -17.31 22.97 2.68
C THR A 650 -18.02 23.00 1.33
N TYR A 651 -17.23 22.93 0.26
CA TYR A 651 -17.72 22.92 -1.11
C TYR A 651 -17.76 21.49 -1.64
N VAL A 652 -18.94 21.06 -2.09
CA VAL A 652 -19.11 19.76 -2.77
C VAL A 652 -19.33 20.03 -4.25
N ASN A 653 -18.22 20.13 -4.99
CA ASN A 653 -18.27 20.37 -6.43
C ASN A 653 -18.00 19.07 -7.20
N GLY A 654 -18.82 18.80 -8.21
CA GLY A 654 -18.69 17.61 -9.06
C GLY A 654 -18.69 18.00 -10.53
N TYR A 655 -17.53 18.02 -11.18
CA TYR A 655 -17.41 18.32 -12.60
C TYR A 655 -17.45 17.03 -13.43
N VAL A 656 -18.36 16.95 -14.40
CA VAL A 656 -18.56 15.77 -15.24
C VAL A 656 -18.60 16.12 -16.72
N ASN A 657 -17.49 15.85 -17.40
CA ASN A 657 -17.39 15.80 -18.85
C ASN A 657 -17.33 14.34 -19.32
N ALA A 658 -18.50 13.80 -19.69
CA ALA A 658 -18.63 12.43 -20.22
C ALA A 658 -19.74 12.37 -21.26
N ASP A 659 -19.60 11.56 -22.32
CA ASP A 659 -20.64 11.45 -23.37
C ASP A 659 -21.98 10.97 -22.77
N VAL A 660 -21.91 9.96 -21.89
CA VAL A 660 -23.06 9.43 -21.15
C VAL A 660 -22.77 9.37 -19.65
N ALA A 661 -23.64 9.97 -18.85
CA ALA A 661 -23.64 9.84 -17.38
C ALA A 661 -24.93 9.17 -16.89
N VAL A 662 -24.79 8.14 -16.05
CA VAL A 662 -25.89 7.45 -15.38
C VAL A 662 -25.67 7.50 -13.87
N VAL A 663 -26.61 8.12 -13.14
CA VAL A 663 -26.57 8.24 -11.68
C VAL A 663 -27.82 7.59 -11.10
N ARG A 664 -27.68 6.52 -10.31
CA ARG A 664 -28.82 5.79 -9.74
C ARG A 664 -28.66 5.50 -8.26
N ARG A 665 -29.78 5.52 -7.53
CA ARG A 665 -29.83 5.11 -6.10
C ARG A 665 -28.74 5.76 -5.23
N THR A 666 -28.32 6.96 -5.62
CA THR A 666 -27.16 7.65 -5.05
C THR A 666 -27.64 8.76 -4.12
N LYS A 667 -26.88 9.03 -3.05
CA LYS A 667 -27.21 10.03 -2.04
C LYS A 667 -26.12 11.08 -1.93
N PHE A 668 -26.51 12.35 -1.98
CA PHE A 668 -25.67 13.50 -1.68
C PHE A 668 -26.18 14.15 -0.39
N LEU A 669 -25.36 14.14 0.64
CA LEU A 669 -25.76 14.52 1.99
C LEU A 669 -24.97 15.72 2.48
N ASN A 670 -25.64 16.60 3.22
CA ASN A 670 -25.09 17.83 3.80
C ASN A 670 -24.47 18.77 2.76
N LEU A 671 -25.16 19.02 1.66
CA LEU A 671 -24.69 19.96 0.65
C LEU A 671 -24.70 21.39 1.22
N GLY A 672 -23.51 21.98 1.34
CA GLY A 672 -23.25 23.30 1.90
C GLY A 672 -23.37 24.45 0.90
N GLY A 673 -22.48 25.44 1.00
CA GLY A 673 -22.57 26.70 0.26
C GLY A 673 -22.50 26.55 -1.27
N GLY A 674 -23.27 27.40 -1.97
CA GLY A 674 -23.09 27.98 -3.32
C GLY A 674 -22.68 27.17 -4.56
N TYR A 675 -22.25 25.92 -4.45
CA TYR A 675 -21.61 25.16 -5.54
C TYR A 675 -22.46 23.99 -6.01
N THR A 676 -22.00 23.35 -7.08
CA THR A 676 -22.75 22.39 -7.86
C THR A 676 -22.37 20.97 -7.52
N ALA A 677 -23.31 20.22 -6.91
CA ALA A 677 -23.07 18.82 -6.57
C ALA A 677 -22.77 17.95 -7.81
N PHE A 678 -23.39 18.26 -8.94
CA PHE A 678 -23.20 17.55 -10.20
C PHE A 678 -23.36 18.47 -11.42
N ASP A 679 -22.25 18.92 -12.00
CA ASP A 679 -22.17 19.73 -13.22
C ASP A 679 -21.88 18.84 -14.42
N PHE A 680 -22.83 18.76 -15.35
CA PHE A 680 -22.77 17.89 -16.51
C PHE A 680 -22.65 18.68 -17.82
N SER A 681 -21.67 18.30 -18.64
CA SER A 681 -21.36 18.92 -19.94
C SER A 681 -21.34 17.94 -21.14
N GLY A 682 -22.03 16.79 -21.02
CA GLY A 682 -22.04 15.72 -22.02
C GLY A 682 -23.25 15.66 -22.95
N ARG A 683 -23.48 14.51 -23.61
CA ARG A 683 -24.65 14.30 -24.50
C ARG A 683 -25.87 13.75 -23.78
N ARG A 684 -25.71 12.82 -22.84
CA ARG A 684 -26.85 12.16 -22.16
C ARG A 684 -26.64 12.00 -20.66
N LEU A 685 -27.57 12.54 -19.88
CA LEU A 685 -27.65 12.34 -18.43
C LEU A 685 -28.93 11.57 -18.06
N LEU A 686 -28.78 10.51 -17.28
CA LEU A 686 -29.89 9.83 -16.59
C LEU A 686 -29.63 9.83 -15.09
N ALA A 687 -30.39 10.62 -14.34
CA ALA A 687 -30.44 10.55 -12.88
C ALA A 687 -31.76 9.90 -12.44
N ASP A 688 -31.69 8.83 -11.67
CA ASP A 688 -32.86 8.07 -11.25
C ASP A 688 -32.78 7.60 -9.80
N SER A 689 -33.78 7.95 -9.00
CA SER A 689 -33.80 7.62 -7.57
C SER A 689 -32.60 8.20 -6.82
N VAL A 690 -32.29 9.48 -7.08
CA VAL A 690 -31.21 10.22 -6.41
C VAL A 690 -31.79 11.04 -5.26
N THR A 691 -31.10 11.07 -4.13
CA THR A 691 -31.44 11.92 -2.99
C THR A 691 -30.37 12.99 -2.81
N MET A 692 -30.76 14.26 -2.70
CA MET A 692 -29.85 15.35 -2.31
C MET A 692 -30.44 16.15 -1.16
N THR A 693 -29.64 16.40 -0.12
CA THR A 693 -30.07 17.17 1.06
C THR A 693 -29.05 18.25 1.41
N GLY A 694 -29.50 19.48 1.61
CA GLY A 694 -28.66 20.53 2.19
C GLY A 694 -28.26 20.22 3.64
N CYS A 695 -27.27 20.93 4.17
CA CYS A 695 -26.90 20.83 5.59
C CYS A 695 -27.97 21.43 6.52
N ALA A 696 -27.92 21.07 7.81
CA ALA A 696 -28.88 21.51 8.81
C ALA A 696 -28.60 22.93 9.33
N VAL A 697 -27.43 23.49 9.00
CA VAL A 697 -27.02 24.84 9.40
C VAL A 697 -27.83 25.91 8.64
N ALA A 698 -28.14 27.02 9.30
CA ALA A 698 -28.83 28.13 8.65
C ALA A 698 -27.97 28.72 7.51
N GLY A 699 -28.54 28.86 6.31
CA GLY A 699 -27.83 29.32 5.11
C GLY A 699 -27.34 28.19 4.19
N CYS A 700 -27.60 26.93 4.53
CA CYS A 700 -27.31 25.74 3.73
C CYS A 700 -28.24 25.51 2.53
N ASP A 701 -28.93 26.53 2.05
CA ASP A 701 -29.88 26.45 0.93
C ASP A 701 -29.29 27.00 -0.38
N GLY A 702 -27.96 27.13 -0.46
CA GLY A 702 -27.23 27.72 -1.58
C GLY A 702 -26.72 26.74 -2.64
N ALA A 703 -26.71 25.43 -2.38
CA ALA A 703 -26.17 24.44 -3.31
C ALA A 703 -27.04 24.26 -4.57
N TYR A 704 -26.39 24.00 -5.70
CA TYR A 704 -27.04 23.51 -6.92
C TYR A 704 -26.97 21.98 -6.97
N GLY A 705 -28.06 21.34 -7.38
CA GLY A 705 -28.13 19.89 -7.53
C GLY A 705 -27.51 19.44 -8.84
N PHE A 706 -28.37 19.05 -9.79
CA PHE A 706 -27.98 18.76 -11.17
C PHE A 706 -27.91 20.06 -11.98
N TYR A 707 -26.71 20.45 -12.36
CA TYR A 707 -26.46 21.52 -13.31
C TYR A 707 -26.14 20.92 -14.69
N VAL A 708 -26.91 21.31 -15.70
CA VAL A 708 -26.78 20.78 -17.07
C VAL A 708 -26.49 21.95 -18.00
N SER A 709 -25.28 21.97 -18.57
CA SER A 709 -24.82 23.03 -19.48
C SER A 709 -24.87 22.57 -20.95
N GLY A 710 -25.52 23.36 -21.80
CA GLY A 710 -25.81 23.03 -23.19
C GLY A 710 -24.87 23.60 -24.23
N SER A 711 -23.79 24.31 -23.85
CA SER A 711 -22.88 24.92 -24.83
C SER A 711 -22.09 23.85 -25.61
N GLY A 712 -22.51 23.57 -26.85
CA GLY A 712 -21.84 22.64 -27.77
C GLY A 712 -22.55 21.29 -27.92
N ALA A 713 -22.69 20.52 -26.84
CA ALA A 713 -23.09 19.11 -26.87
C ALA A 713 -24.61 18.86 -27.05
N GLN A 714 -25.47 19.85 -26.78
CA GLN A 714 -26.94 19.74 -26.86
C GLN A 714 -27.49 18.55 -26.03
N PRO A 715 -27.31 18.57 -24.69
CA PRO A 715 -27.59 17.43 -23.83
C PRO A 715 -29.06 17.00 -23.80
N THR A 716 -29.30 15.69 -23.66
CA THR A 716 -30.58 15.15 -23.19
C THR A 716 -30.44 14.72 -21.73
N ALA A 717 -31.15 15.39 -20.82
CA ALA A 717 -31.13 15.11 -19.39
C ALA A 717 -32.48 14.56 -18.89
N GLN A 718 -32.43 13.45 -18.15
CA GLN A 718 -33.60 12.83 -17.53
C GLN A 718 -33.39 12.72 -16.02
N ILE A 719 -34.21 13.42 -15.24
CA ILE A 719 -34.19 13.41 -13.78
C ILE A 719 -35.50 12.77 -13.28
N LEU A 720 -35.40 11.55 -12.75
CA LEU A 720 -36.55 10.69 -12.49
C LEU A 720 -36.58 10.21 -11.03
N ARG A 721 -37.76 10.17 -10.41
CA ARG A 721 -37.97 9.51 -9.09
C ARG A 721 -37.02 9.99 -7.98
N SER A 722 -36.54 11.21 -8.06
CA SER A 722 -35.51 11.77 -7.17
C SER A 722 -36.12 12.67 -6.08
N SER A 723 -35.40 12.84 -4.97
CA SER A 723 -35.85 13.63 -3.82
C SER A 723 -34.82 14.68 -3.44
N PHE A 724 -35.24 15.94 -3.31
CA PHE A 724 -34.37 17.06 -2.99
C PHE A 724 -34.94 17.85 -1.82
N SER A 725 -34.11 18.21 -0.85
CA SER A 725 -34.54 19.03 0.29
C SER A 725 -33.49 20.05 0.69
N GLN A 726 -33.88 21.30 0.92
CA GLN A 726 -32.98 22.39 1.30
C GLN A 726 -31.85 22.62 0.28
N ILE A 727 -32.19 22.66 -1.00
CA ILE A 727 -31.26 22.90 -2.12
C ILE A 727 -31.72 24.14 -2.87
N TYR A 728 -30.80 25.00 -3.32
CA TYR A 728 -31.14 26.23 -4.03
C TYR A 728 -31.92 25.94 -5.30
N ALA A 729 -31.28 25.19 -6.21
CA ALA A 729 -31.84 24.74 -7.47
C ALA A 729 -31.50 23.26 -7.68
N PRO A 730 -32.40 22.33 -7.31
CA PRO A 730 -32.21 20.90 -7.51
C PRO A 730 -31.91 20.50 -8.95
N VAL A 731 -32.61 21.14 -9.89
CA VAL A 731 -32.42 20.94 -11.33
C VAL A 731 -32.25 22.31 -11.96
N TYR A 732 -31.06 22.54 -12.50
CA TYR A 732 -30.69 23.74 -13.22
C TYR A 732 -30.18 23.35 -14.60
N ALA A 733 -30.90 23.72 -15.65
CA ALA A 733 -30.52 23.43 -17.02
C ALA A 733 -30.50 24.71 -17.84
N TYR A 734 -29.41 24.91 -18.58
CA TYR A 734 -29.21 26.07 -19.43
C TYR A 734 -28.54 25.71 -20.75
N GLY A 735 -28.99 26.33 -21.85
CA GLY A 735 -28.29 26.32 -23.14
C GLY A 735 -29.06 25.67 -24.30
N SER A 736 -28.89 26.25 -25.49
CA SER A 736 -29.63 25.89 -26.71
C SER A 736 -29.42 24.45 -27.15
N GLY A 737 -30.50 23.79 -27.61
CA GLY A 737 -30.46 22.39 -28.07
C GLY A 737 -30.62 21.36 -26.97
N THR A 738 -30.62 21.77 -25.69
CA THR A 738 -30.83 20.88 -24.55
C THR A 738 -32.28 20.42 -24.44
N VAL A 739 -32.49 19.14 -24.13
CA VAL A 739 -33.81 18.55 -23.82
C VAL A 739 -33.82 18.07 -22.36
N LEU A 740 -34.83 18.50 -21.59
CA LEU A 740 -34.94 18.17 -20.16
C LEU A 740 -36.26 17.45 -19.85
N GLU A 741 -36.16 16.27 -19.24
CA GLU A 741 -37.30 15.56 -18.63
C GLU A 741 -37.13 15.51 -17.10
N VAL A 742 -38.13 16.00 -16.36
CA VAL A 742 -38.18 15.93 -14.89
C VAL A 742 -39.50 15.29 -14.46
N ARG A 743 -39.44 14.10 -13.86
CA ARG A 743 -40.64 13.33 -13.53
C ARG A 743 -40.59 12.60 -12.20
N ASN A 744 -41.71 12.61 -11.48
CA ASN A 744 -41.87 11.95 -10.18
C ASN A 744 -40.83 12.42 -9.16
N VAL A 745 -40.44 13.70 -9.22
CA VAL A 745 -39.50 14.32 -8.30
C VAL A 745 -40.24 14.91 -7.10
N THR A 746 -39.67 14.76 -5.91
CA THR A 746 -40.08 15.50 -4.71
C THR A 746 -39.04 16.57 -4.39
N ALA A 747 -39.43 17.83 -4.31
CA ALA A 747 -38.53 18.94 -3.97
C ALA A 747 -39.14 19.76 -2.83
N ASP A 748 -38.43 19.90 -1.72
CA ASP A 748 -38.92 20.61 -0.54
C ASP A 748 -37.93 21.68 -0.05
N SER A 749 -38.46 22.85 0.34
CA SER A 749 -37.68 23.97 0.87
C SER A 749 -36.58 24.42 -0.10
N VAL A 750 -36.95 24.67 -1.35
CA VAL A 750 -36.05 25.03 -2.45
C VAL A 750 -36.27 26.46 -2.91
N ASN A 751 -35.27 27.08 -3.56
CA ASN A 751 -35.45 28.40 -4.15
C ASN A 751 -36.23 28.31 -5.47
N VAL A 752 -35.70 27.53 -6.41
CA VAL A 752 -36.31 27.19 -7.69
C VAL A 752 -36.23 25.68 -7.91
N ALA A 753 -37.34 24.96 -7.94
CA ALA A 753 -37.29 23.49 -8.00
C ALA A 753 -36.76 22.98 -9.35
N VAL A 754 -37.24 23.58 -10.45
CA VAL A 754 -36.74 23.33 -11.81
C VAL A 754 -36.49 24.69 -12.48
N TYR A 755 -35.22 24.96 -12.77
CA TYR A 755 -34.80 26.12 -13.55
C TYR A 755 -34.37 25.65 -14.94
N ALA A 756 -35.09 26.10 -15.97
CA ALA A 756 -34.88 25.72 -17.35
C ALA A 756 -34.82 26.99 -18.21
N SER A 757 -33.64 27.33 -18.71
CA SER A 757 -33.46 28.56 -19.49
C SER A 757 -32.74 28.28 -20.82
N HIS A 758 -33.23 28.85 -21.91
CA HIS A 758 -32.67 28.71 -23.25
C HIS A 758 -32.61 27.26 -23.80
N LEU A 759 -33.50 26.37 -23.34
CA LEU A 759 -33.57 24.96 -23.78
C LEU A 759 -34.41 24.76 -25.05
N ASP A 760 -34.30 23.60 -25.70
CA ASP A 760 -35.11 23.24 -26.87
C ASP A 760 -36.52 22.72 -26.51
N SER A 761 -36.62 21.91 -25.46
CA SER A 761 -37.90 21.46 -24.91
C SER A 761 -37.77 20.98 -23.46
N VAL A 762 -38.89 21.07 -22.74
CA VAL A 762 -39.03 20.55 -21.37
C VAL A 762 -40.26 19.66 -21.21
N ASP A 763 -40.13 18.56 -20.48
CA ASP A 763 -41.25 17.73 -19.99
C ASP A 763 -41.15 17.61 -18.45
N VAL A 764 -41.90 18.46 -17.74
CA VAL A 764 -41.90 18.53 -16.27
C VAL A 764 -43.23 18.03 -15.74
N ARG A 765 -43.27 16.81 -15.21
CA ARG A 765 -44.54 16.15 -14.87
C ARG A 765 -44.56 15.32 -13.60
N SER A 766 -45.73 15.28 -12.96
CA SER A 766 -45.99 14.44 -11.78
C SER A 766 -45.03 14.69 -10.63
N ASN A 767 -44.58 15.94 -10.45
CA ASN A 767 -43.67 16.34 -9.38
C ASN A 767 -44.42 16.91 -8.17
N VAL A 768 -43.84 16.75 -6.98
CA VAL A 768 -44.34 17.32 -5.72
C VAL A 768 -43.34 18.33 -5.21
N ILE A 769 -43.70 19.62 -5.27
CA ILE A 769 -42.85 20.74 -4.89
C ILE A 769 -43.49 21.45 -3.69
N THR A 770 -42.80 21.47 -2.56
CA THR A 770 -43.30 22.10 -1.32
C THR A 770 -42.34 23.17 -0.82
N ARG A 771 -42.89 24.22 -0.23
CA ARG A 771 -42.13 25.34 0.34
C ARG A 771 -41.13 25.96 -0.64
N ALA A 772 -41.53 26.13 -1.91
CA ALA A 772 -40.74 26.88 -2.88
C ALA A 772 -40.67 28.37 -2.49
N VAL A 773 -39.47 28.97 -2.56
CA VAL A 773 -39.28 30.38 -2.19
C VAL A 773 -39.59 31.31 -3.37
N ASN A 774 -38.99 31.06 -4.54
CA ASN A 774 -39.12 31.94 -5.70
C ASN A 774 -39.97 31.30 -6.80
N SER A 775 -39.64 30.08 -7.25
CA SER A 775 -40.44 29.42 -8.28
C SER A 775 -40.55 27.92 -8.08
N GLY A 776 -41.71 27.35 -8.42
CA GLY A 776 -41.81 25.89 -8.57
C GLY A 776 -41.07 25.47 -9.83
N VAL A 777 -41.59 25.89 -10.98
CA VAL A 777 -40.98 25.68 -12.29
C VAL A 777 -40.73 27.03 -12.95
N TYR A 778 -39.49 27.29 -13.31
CA TYR A 778 -39.09 28.46 -14.08
C TYR A 778 -38.65 28.01 -15.47
N PHE A 779 -39.37 28.44 -16.51
CA PHE A 779 -39.03 28.15 -17.89
C PHE A 779 -38.91 29.44 -18.70
N GLU A 780 -37.72 29.68 -19.27
CA GLU A 780 -37.40 30.87 -20.08
C GLU A 780 -36.77 30.47 -21.42
N PHE A 781 -37.13 31.17 -22.49
CA PHE A 781 -36.66 30.90 -23.84
C PHE A 781 -35.41 31.70 -24.23
N GLY A 782 -34.57 31.06 -25.05
CA GLY A 782 -33.51 31.67 -25.86
C GLY A 782 -33.80 31.44 -27.34
N ALA A 783 -33.36 32.34 -28.23
CA ALA A 783 -33.62 32.27 -29.67
C ALA A 783 -33.34 30.86 -30.27
N GLY A 784 -34.41 30.11 -30.60
CA GLY A 784 -34.29 28.88 -31.39
C GLY A 784 -34.90 27.59 -30.84
N ALA A 785 -35.72 27.58 -29.78
CA ALA A 785 -36.41 26.35 -29.33
C ALA A 785 -37.45 25.84 -30.35
N ARG A 786 -37.39 24.54 -30.66
CA ARG A 786 -38.14 23.87 -31.74
C ARG A 786 -39.07 22.77 -31.24
N GLY A 787 -38.91 22.30 -30.00
CA GLY A 787 -39.65 21.16 -29.44
C GLY A 787 -40.88 21.55 -28.60
N PRO A 788 -41.90 20.69 -28.52
CA PRO A 788 -43.07 20.92 -27.67
C PRO A 788 -42.66 20.86 -26.19
N SER A 789 -43.07 21.86 -25.40
CA SER A 789 -42.84 21.87 -23.95
C SER A 789 -44.13 21.60 -23.17
N ARG A 790 -44.02 20.80 -22.11
CA ARG A 790 -45.16 20.36 -21.30
C ARG A 790 -44.81 20.43 -19.82
N ILE A 791 -45.70 21.03 -19.05
CA ILE A 791 -45.66 21.08 -17.58
C ILE A 791 -46.99 20.50 -17.13
N ALA A 792 -46.98 19.31 -16.53
CA ALA A 792 -48.24 18.61 -16.28
C ALA A 792 -48.33 17.75 -15.01
N GLY A 793 -49.43 17.88 -14.28
CA GLY A 793 -49.74 17.01 -13.14
C GLY A 793 -48.85 17.26 -11.92
N ASN A 794 -48.29 18.46 -11.76
CA ASN A 794 -47.43 18.83 -10.65
C ASN A 794 -48.26 19.38 -9.48
N SER A 795 -47.80 19.13 -8.25
CA SER A 795 -48.35 19.73 -7.02
C SER A 795 -47.33 20.73 -6.48
N ILE A 796 -47.64 22.01 -6.48
CA ILE A 796 -46.71 23.09 -6.14
C ILE A 796 -47.28 23.93 -4.99
N THR A 797 -46.52 24.05 -3.92
CA THR A 797 -46.83 24.94 -2.80
C THR A 797 -45.66 25.86 -2.51
N CYS A 798 -45.91 27.16 -2.45
CA CYS A 798 -44.88 28.15 -2.15
C CYS A 798 -44.93 28.65 -0.69
N THR A 799 -43.87 29.34 -0.25
CA THR A 799 -43.80 30.02 1.06
C THR A 799 -44.37 31.44 1.00
N THR A 800 -44.35 32.22 2.07
CA THR A 800 -44.75 33.65 2.03
C THR A 800 -43.54 34.62 1.95
N ARG A 801 -42.34 34.11 1.65
CA ARG A 801 -41.07 34.82 1.89
C ARG A 801 -40.56 35.70 0.73
N SER A 802 -41.07 35.56 -0.50
CA SER A 802 -40.56 36.30 -1.67
C SER A 802 -41.62 37.20 -2.30
N ALA A 803 -41.21 38.41 -2.72
CA ALA A 803 -42.03 39.28 -3.55
C ALA A 803 -42.16 38.74 -4.98
N PHE A 804 -41.13 38.08 -5.51
CA PHE A 804 -41.17 37.41 -6.81
C PHE A 804 -41.41 35.93 -6.55
N GLN A 805 -42.67 35.53 -6.51
CA GLN A 805 -43.03 34.15 -6.22
C GLN A 805 -44.09 33.63 -7.17
N VAL A 806 -43.76 32.58 -7.93
CA VAL A 806 -44.63 32.03 -8.95
C VAL A 806 -44.62 30.50 -8.92
N GLY A 807 -45.77 29.84 -9.01
CA GLY A 807 -45.82 28.38 -9.10
C GLY A 807 -45.14 27.89 -10.38
N VAL A 808 -45.65 28.34 -11.53
CA VAL A 808 -45.09 28.05 -12.86
C VAL A 808 -44.88 29.35 -13.64
N VAL A 809 -43.65 29.60 -14.09
CA VAL A 809 -43.31 30.70 -14.99
C VAL A 809 -43.04 30.14 -16.38
N VAL A 810 -43.69 30.70 -17.39
CA VAL A 810 -43.38 30.47 -18.80
C VAL A 810 -43.05 31.82 -19.44
N TYR A 811 -41.77 32.02 -19.72
CA TYR A 811 -41.23 33.25 -20.29
C TYR A 811 -40.77 32.99 -21.72
N THR A 812 -41.18 33.83 -22.68
CA THR A 812 -40.70 33.80 -24.08
C THR A 812 -40.87 32.44 -24.82
N ALA A 813 -41.61 31.47 -24.25
CA ALA A 813 -41.67 30.06 -24.70
C ALA A 813 -43.09 29.57 -25.03
N GLY A 814 -43.20 28.44 -25.75
CA GLY A 814 -44.48 27.73 -25.98
C GLY A 814 -44.63 26.54 -25.05
N ALA A 815 -45.65 26.53 -24.20
CA ALA A 815 -45.88 25.42 -23.27
C ALA A 815 -47.36 25.06 -23.10
N VAL A 816 -47.62 23.77 -22.87
CA VAL A 816 -48.89 23.29 -22.31
C VAL A 816 -48.70 23.11 -20.82
N VAL A 817 -49.38 23.94 -20.03
CA VAL A 817 -49.42 23.87 -18.56
C VAL A 817 -50.76 23.26 -18.16
N GLU A 818 -50.76 22.03 -17.64
CA GLU A 818 -52.00 21.30 -17.44
C GLU A 818 -52.07 20.36 -16.24
N GLN A 819 -53.25 20.22 -15.64
CA GLN A 819 -53.48 19.31 -14.51
C GLN A 819 -52.59 19.62 -13.28
N ASP A 820 -52.00 20.81 -13.21
CA ASP A 820 -51.20 21.24 -12.07
C ASP A 820 -52.09 21.75 -10.94
N THR A 821 -51.66 21.50 -9.70
CA THR A 821 -52.26 22.07 -8.49
C THR A 821 -51.28 23.04 -7.87
N VAL A 822 -51.64 24.32 -7.77
CA VAL A 822 -50.76 25.36 -7.24
C VAL A 822 -51.43 26.07 -6.07
N THR A 823 -50.80 26.04 -4.90
CA THR A 823 -51.32 26.65 -3.66
C THR A 823 -50.29 27.55 -2.97
N GLY A 824 -50.75 28.59 -2.26
CA GLY A 824 -49.91 29.43 -1.41
C GLY A 824 -48.87 30.31 -2.13
N CYS A 825 -48.78 30.24 -3.46
CA CYS A 825 -47.92 31.09 -4.28
C CYS A 825 -48.53 32.47 -4.52
N ARG A 826 -47.71 33.52 -4.62
CA ARG A 826 -48.19 34.87 -5.01
C ARG A 826 -48.83 34.86 -6.39
N VAL A 827 -48.17 34.26 -7.37
CA VAL A 827 -48.73 33.98 -8.70
C VAL A 827 -48.82 32.48 -8.91
N GLY A 828 -49.94 31.97 -9.42
CA GLY A 828 -50.11 30.54 -9.69
C GLY A 828 -49.33 30.14 -10.93
N ILE A 829 -49.81 30.62 -12.08
CA ILE A 829 -49.19 30.43 -13.39
C ILE A 829 -48.99 31.81 -14.03
N GLY A 830 -47.74 32.13 -14.35
CA GLY A 830 -47.35 33.38 -15.00
C GLY A 830 -46.85 33.14 -16.42
N THR A 831 -47.31 33.96 -17.36
CA THR A 831 -46.74 34.03 -18.72
C THR A 831 -46.28 35.44 -19.02
N ALA A 832 -45.11 35.58 -19.65
CA ALA A 832 -44.60 36.90 -20.02
C ALA A 832 -43.73 36.91 -21.28
N ASN A 833 -43.63 38.11 -21.90
CA ASN A 833 -42.73 38.46 -23.00
C ASN A 833 -42.84 37.59 -24.27
N ALA A 834 -43.99 37.61 -24.95
CA ALA A 834 -44.17 37.00 -26.28
C ALA A 834 -43.97 35.47 -26.31
N VAL A 835 -44.89 34.76 -25.65
CA VAL A 835 -44.95 33.29 -25.70
C VAL A 835 -45.22 32.78 -27.12
N GLN A 836 -44.86 31.52 -27.41
CA GLN A 836 -45.08 30.96 -28.74
C GLN A 836 -46.55 30.55 -28.96
N SER A 837 -46.96 30.52 -30.24
CA SER A 837 -48.28 30.04 -30.67
C SER A 837 -48.54 28.62 -30.18
N GLY A 838 -49.74 28.37 -29.67
CA GLY A 838 -50.14 27.07 -29.13
C GLY A 838 -50.00 26.94 -27.61
N THR A 839 -49.57 28.00 -26.91
CA THR A 839 -49.54 28.05 -25.43
C THR A 839 -50.94 27.85 -24.84
N ARG A 840 -51.06 26.92 -23.89
CA ARG A 840 -52.34 26.53 -23.25
C ARG A 840 -52.16 26.38 -21.75
N ILE A 841 -53.06 26.97 -20.98
CA ILE A 841 -53.18 26.79 -19.54
C ILE A 841 -54.53 26.12 -19.29
N ARG A 842 -54.53 24.82 -18.94
CA ARG A 842 -55.78 24.08 -18.83
C ARG A 842 -55.86 23.06 -17.72
N LEU A 843 -57.06 22.77 -17.23
CA LEU A 843 -57.29 21.70 -16.24
C LEU A 843 -56.49 21.88 -14.94
N ASN A 844 -56.03 23.09 -14.62
CA ASN A 844 -55.27 23.36 -13.41
C ASN A 844 -56.18 23.75 -12.24
N THR A 845 -55.69 23.53 -11.01
CA THR A 845 -56.37 23.89 -9.77
C THR A 845 -55.53 24.90 -8.99
N LEU A 846 -55.99 26.13 -8.83
CA LEU A 846 -55.17 27.25 -8.37
C LEU A 846 -55.79 27.96 -7.16
N ARG A 847 -54.96 28.23 -6.15
CA ARG A 847 -55.29 29.04 -4.96
C ARG A 847 -54.08 29.87 -4.51
N THR A 848 -54.14 31.19 -4.63
CA THR A 848 -52.92 32.03 -4.65
C THR A 848 -53.08 33.36 -3.92
N ASN A 849 -51.99 33.94 -3.42
CA ASN A 849 -52.01 35.18 -2.62
C ASN A 849 -52.07 36.47 -3.46
N SER A 850 -52.21 36.39 -4.80
CA SER A 850 -52.43 37.56 -5.65
C SER A 850 -53.14 37.19 -6.96
N TYR A 851 -52.43 36.58 -7.90
CA TYR A 851 -52.98 36.21 -9.22
C TYR A 851 -52.94 34.70 -9.42
N ALA A 852 -54.06 34.05 -9.71
CA ALA A 852 -53.98 32.62 -10.05
C ALA A 852 -53.36 32.40 -11.43
N VAL A 853 -53.81 33.16 -12.43
CA VAL A 853 -53.19 33.23 -13.76
C VAL A 853 -52.84 34.67 -14.07
N ALA A 854 -51.56 34.94 -14.37
CA ALA A 854 -51.09 36.26 -14.80
C ALA A 854 -50.56 36.18 -16.23
N LEU A 855 -51.21 36.90 -17.14
CA LEU A 855 -50.86 36.97 -18.56
C LEU A 855 -50.32 38.35 -18.89
N GLN A 856 -49.00 38.46 -19.02
CA GLN A 856 -48.30 39.72 -19.33
C GLN A 856 -47.62 39.62 -20.68
N GLN A 857 -48.40 39.69 -21.76
CA GLN A 857 -47.87 39.61 -23.12
C GLN A 857 -47.62 41.00 -23.69
N TYR A 858 -46.78 41.09 -24.72
CA TYR A 858 -46.52 42.32 -25.46
C TYR A 858 -46.62 42.04 -26.97
N ASP A 859 -47.44 41.05 -27.34
CA ASP A 859 -47.58 40.53 -28.69
C ASP A 859 -49.04 40.14 -29.01
N THR A 860 -49.25 39.56 -30.20
CA THR A 860 -50.60 39.19 -30.69
C THR A 860 -50.93 37.70 -30.50
N THR A 861 -50.06 36.95 -29.81
CA THR A 861 -50.19 35.49 -29.69
C THR A 861 -51.38 35.14 -28.80
N LEU A 862 -52.25 34.25 -29.28
CA LEU A 862 -53.42 33.81 -28.53
C LEU A 862 -53.00 32.85 -27.40
N ILE A 863 -53.29 33.24 -26.16
CA ILE A 863 -53.21 32.36 -24.99
C ILE A 863 -54.60 31.80 -24.69
N ARG A 864 -54.70 30.47 -24.60
CA ARG A 864 -55.94 29.78 -24.21
C ARG A 864 -55.88 29.39 -22.74
N VAL A 865 -56.83 29.89 -21.96
CA VAL A 865 -57.05 29.52 -20.57
C VAL A 865 -58.36 28.73 -20.50
N ASP A 866 -58.28 27.42 -20.37
CA ASP A 866 -59.43 26.54 -20.53
C ASP A 866 -59.61 25.57 -19.36
N SER A 867 -60.82 25.44 -18.84
CA SER A 867 -61.14 24.41 -17.85
C SER A 867 -60.28 24.45 -16.57
N ASN A 868 -59.90 25.63 -16.06
CA ASN A 868 -59.16 25.79 -14.80
C ASN A 868 -60.10 26.09 -13.62
N GLY A 869 -59.82 25.50 -12.45
CA GLY A 869 -60.52 25.75 -11.20
C GLY A 869 -59.74 26.72 -10.33
N VAL A 870 -60.29 27.89 -10.06
CA VAL A 870 -59.60 28.98 -9.37
C VAL A 870 -60.44 29.47 -8.18
N SER A 871 -59.80 29.54 -7.02
CA SER A 871 -60.45 30.08 -5.81
C SER A 871 -59.45 30.72 -4.86
N GLY A 872 -59.93 31.62 -3.99
CA GLY A 872 -59.10 32.22 -2.94
C GLY A 872 -57.97 33.12 -3.45
N SER A 873 -58.06 33.66 -4.67
CA SER A 873 -57.12 34.67 -5.16
C SER A 873 -57.37 36.05 -4.54
N ASP A 874 -56.32 36.69 -4.03
CA ASP A 874 -56.44 37.97 -3.31
C ASP A 874 -56.61 39.19 -4.24
N THR A 875 -56.03 39.18 -5.44
CA THR A 875 -56.07 40.32 -6.37
C THR A 875 -56.93 40.06 -7.59
N ALA A 876 -56.65 38.99 -8.34
CA ALA A 876 -57.52 38.55 -9.43
C ALA A 876 -57.32 37.05 -9.71
N ALA A 877 -58.38 36.33 -10.09
CA ALA A 877 -58.21 34.95 -10.55
C ALA A 877 -57.45 34.90 -11.89
N VAL A 878 -57.83 35.73 -12.86
CA VAL A 878 -57.09 35.90 -14.12
C VAL A 878 -56.77 37.37 -14.34
N TYR A 879 -55.48 37.69 -14.45
CA TYR A 879 -54.98 39.02 -14.76
C TYR A 879 -54.44 39.07 -16.19
N VAL A 880 -54.88 40.05 -16.97
CA VAL A 880 -54.51 40.21 -18.38
C VAL A 880 -53.90 41.60 -18.62
N TYR A 881 -52.67 41.59 -19.13
CA TYR A 881 -51.89 42.76 -19.51
C TYR A 881 -51.26 42.51 -20.88
N SER A 882 -51.74 43.27 -21.87
CA SER A 882 -51.28 43.35 -23.26
C SER A 882 -51.25 41.99 -23.96
N ALA A 883 -52.23 41.13 -23.63
CA ALA A 883 -52.33 39.76 -24.11
C ALA A 883 -53.66 39.46 -24.81
N LYS A 884 -53.59 38.83 -25.98
CA LYS A 884 -54.76 38.26 -26.66
C LYS A 884 -55.15 36.95 -25.97
N THR A 885 -56.30 36.94 -25.31
CA THR A 885 -56.70 35.85 -24.42
C THR A 885 -58.09 35.28 -24.77
N SER A 886 -58.23 33.96 -24.68
CA SER A 886 -59.51 33.26 -24.71
C SER A 886 -59.67 32.43 -23.43
N LEU A 887 -60.77 32.66 -22.71
CA LEU A 887 -61.14 31.98 -21.48
C LEU A 887 -62.38 31.13 -21.71
N THR A 888 -62.29 29.82 -21.52
CA THR A 888 -63.42 28.88 -21.69
C THR A 888 -63.51 27.86 -20.57
N HIS A 889 -64.72 27.48 -20.13
CA HIS A 889 -64.95 26.41 -19.16
C HIS A 889 -64.25 26.57 -17.78
N ASN A 890 -63.80 27.77 -17.42
CA ASN A 890 -63.12 27.99 -16.16
C ASN A 890 -64.14 28.16 -15.02
N ARG A 891 -63.82 27.61 -13.85
CA ARG A 891 -64.59 27.77 -12.62
C ARG A 891 -63.86 28.74 -11.71
N ILE A 892 -64.35 29.98 -11.63
CA ILE A 892 -63.71 31.10 -10.93
C ILE A 892 -64.62 31.54 -9.78
N GLU A 893 -64.32 31.06 -8.58
CA GLU A 893 -65.22 31.23 -7.44
C GLU A 893 -64.50 31.63 -6.15
N ASN A 894 -65.18 32.41 -5.30
CA ASN A 894 -64.72 32.74 -3.94
C ASN A 894 -63.32 33.40 -3.92
N ASN A 895 -63.07 34.35 -4.82
CA ASN A 895 -61.84 35.14 -4.84
C ASN A 895 -62.06 36.47 -4.10
N ALA A 896 -61.09 36.90 -3.29
CA ALA A 896 -61.19 38.16 -2.55
C ALA A 896 -61.04 39.38 -3.46
N GLY A 897 -60.36 39.23 -4.59
CA GLY A 897 -60.23 40.25 -5.63
C GLY A 897 -61.21 40.07 -6.78
N TYR A 898 -60.71 40.26 -8.00
CA TYR A 898 -61.48 40.16 -9.25
C TYR A 898 -61.54 38.73 -9.79
N GLY A 899 -62.57 38.39 -10.57
CA GLY A 899 -62.57 37.16 -11.37
C GLY A 899 -61.61 37.28 -12.56
N LEU A 900 -62.03 37.99 -13.61
CA LEU A 900 -61.18 38.40 -14.73
C LEU A 900 -60.86 39.90 -14.64
N PHE A 901 -59.58 40.25 -14.64
CA PHE A 901 -59.10 41.63 -14.66
C PHE A 901 -58.27 41.93 -15.91
N VAL A 902 -58.86 42.67 -16.85
CA VAL A 902 -58.19 43.20 -18.04
C VAL A 902 -57.71 44.62 -17.77
N TYR A 903 -56.43 44.76 -17.42
CA TYR A 903 -55.85 46.05 -17.03
C TYR A 903 -55.52 46.92 -18.25
N TYR A 904 -54.61 46.45 -19.10
CA TYR A 904 -54.14 47.19 -20.28
C TYR A 904 -54.00 46.24 -21.48
N SER A 905 -54.91 46.21 -22.46
CA SER A 905 -54.81 45.27 -23.61
C SER A 905 -55.21 45.90 -24.94
N GLN A 906 -54.54 46.96 -25.40
CA GLN A 906 -54.99 47.73 -26.59
C GLN A 906 -55.09 46.91 -27.88
N GLY A 907 -56.29 46.83 -28.46
CA GLY A 907 -56.55 46.28 -29.79
C GLY A 907 -56.92 44.80 -29.81
N PHE A 908 -57.21 44.20 -28.64
CA PHE A 908 -57.54 42.79 -28.50
C PHE A 908 -58.82 42.60 -27.67
N VAL A 909 -59.89 42.16 -28.33
CA VAL A 909 -61.12 41.74 -27.63
C VAL A 909 -60.83 40.43 -26.90
N THR A 910 -60.78 40.47 -25.56
CA THR A 910 -60.67 39.24 -24.74
C THR A 910 -61.98 38.46 -24.86
N GLN A 911 -61.88 37.18 -25.22
CA GLN A 911 -63.03 36.29 -25.35
C GLN A 911 -63.18 35.50 -24.05
N ALA A 912 -64.31 35.61 -23.36
CA ALA A 912 -64.62 34.86 -22.16
C ALA A 912 -66.01 34.24 -22.32
N HIS A 913 -66.08 32.94 -22.58
CA HIS A 913 -67.34 32.23 -22.81
C HIS A 913 -67.39 30.94 -22.00
N ASP A 914 -68.58 30.47 -21.63
CA ASP A 914 -68.79 29.21 -20.92
C ASP A 914 -68.01 29.09 -19.60
N ASN A 915 -67.72 30.20 -18.91
CA ASN A 915 -67.09 30.21 -17.59
C ASN A 915 -68.13 30.40 -16.48
N ALA A 916 -67.77 30.03 -15.25
CA ALA A 916 -68.54 30.34 -14.05
C ALA A 916 -67.79 31.37 -13.19
N PHE A 917 -68.40 32.53 -12.95
CA PHE A 917 -67.92 33.56 -12.03
C PHE A 917 -68.87 33.70 -10.85
N VAL A 918 -68.52 33.14 -9.69
CA VAL A 918 -69.43 33.09 -8.53
C VAL A 918 -68.74 33.58 -7.26
N ASN A 919 -69.41 34.41 -6.47
CA ASN A 919 -68.94 34.85 -5.14
C ASN A 919 -67.54 35.49 -5.15
N ASN A 920 -67.18 36.25 -6.19
CA ASN A 920 -65.97 37.07 -6.17
C ASN A 920 -66.28 38.37 -5.41
N THR A 921 -65.47 38.72 -4.40
CA THR A 921 -65.71 39.88 -3.54
C THR A 921 -65.54 41.20 -4.30
N GLY A 922 -64.60 41.27 -5.25
CA GLY A 922 -64.48 42.35 -6.22
C GLY A 922 -65.47 42.19 -7.39
N TYR A 923 -65.13 42.68 -8.57
CA TYR A 923 -65.87 42.41 -9.81
C TYR A 923 -65.63 40.98 -10.31
N ALA A 924 -66.67 40.33 -10.84
CA ALA A 924 -66.53 39.07 -11.56
C ALA A 924 -65.73 39.27 -12.86
N VAL A 925 -65.99 40.35 -13.61
CA VAL A 925 -65.15 40.78 -14.74
C VAL A 925 -64.98 42.30 -14.71
N ILE A 926 -63.73 42.77 -14.82
CA ILE A 926 -63.41 44.20 -14.94
C ILE A 926 -62.44 44.44 -16.11
N ALA A 927 -62.72 45.48 -16.90
CA ALA A 927 -61.90 45.88 -18.04
C ALA A 927 -61.68 47.40 -18.07
N LEU A 928 -60.42 47.84 -17.95
CA LEU A 928 -60.08 49.27 -17.84
C LEU A 928 -59.71 49.95 -19.17
N SER A 929 -59.28 49.18 -20.18
CA SER A 929 -58.66 49.73 -21.40
C SER A 929 -59.19 49.16 -22.72
N ASP A 930 -59.71 47.93 -22.73
CA ASP A 930 -60.28 47.29 -23.92
C ASP A 930 -61.62 46.60 -23.59
N SER A 931 -62.25 46.02 -24.60
CA SER A 931 -63.50 45.30 -24.54
C SER A 931 -63.31 43.82 -24.23
N VAL A 932 -64.24 43.29 -23.43
CA VAL A 932 -64.34 41.86 -23.14
C VAL A 932 -65.68 41.37 -23.67
N ASP A 933 -65.66 40.35 -24.52
CA ASP A 933 -66.88 39.60 -24.83
C ASP A 933 -67.03 38.53 -23.75
N ALA A 934 -67.92 38.79 -22.79
CA ALA A 934 -68.24 37.93 -21.66
C ALA A 934 -69.66 37.33 -21.78
N SER A 935 -70.14 37.14 -23.01
CA SER A 935 -71.37 36.41 -23.29
C SER A 935 -71.22 34.92 -22.90
N ALA A 936 -72.34 34.22 -22.75
CA ALA A 936 -72.41 32.81 -22.38
C ALA A 936 -71.65 32.42 -21.10
N ASN A 937 -71.54 33.31 -20.10
CA ASN A 937 -71.00 32.94 -18.77
C ASN A 937 -72.11 32.79 -17.73
N TYR A 938 -71.85 31.99 -16.70
CA TYR A 938 -72.70 31.82 -15.53
C TYR A 938 -72.23 32.70 -14.37
N TRP A 939 -73.15 33.44 -13.74
CA TRP A 939 -72.85 34.46 -12.72
C TRP A 939 -73.45 34.15 -11.34
N GLY A 940 -73.88 32.91 -11.09
CA GLY A 940 -74.49 32.51 -9.82
C GLY A 940 -76.03 32.51 -9.79
N GLY A 941 -76.69 32.41 -10.95
CA GLY A 941 -78.15 32.20 -11.06
C GLY A 941 -78.97 33.42 -11.48
N GLY A 942 -78.34 34.56 -11.77
CA GLY A 942 -78.99 35.78 -12.28
C GLY A 942 -78.03 36.64 -13.12
N ALA A 943 -78.56 37.71 -13.74
CA ALA A 943 -77.74 38.65 -14.51
C ALA A 943 -76.71 39.36 -13.61
N PRO A 944 -75.47 39.59 -14.07
CA PRO A 944 -74.47 40.28 -13.27
C PRO A 944 -74.86 41.75 -13.07
N GLY A 945 -74.68 42.27 -11.86
CA GLY A 945 -74.87 43.70 -11.58
C GLY A 945 -73.78 44.55 -12.25
N THR A 946 -74.12 45.75 -12.70
CA THR A 946 -73.13 46.70 -13.22
C THR A 946 -72.56 47.56 -12.09
N GLY A 947 -71.24 47.60 -11.93
CA GLY A 947 -70.60 48.42 -10.90
C GLY A 947 -70.78 47.93 -9.46
N THR A 948 -71.21 46.68 -9.26
CA THR A 948 -71.40 46.05 -7.94
C THR A 948 -70.40 44.90 -7.71
N PRO A 949 -70.15 44.50 -6.44
CA PRO A 949 -69.46 43.24 -6.12
C PRO A 949 -70.05 42.03 -6.87
N ASN A 950 -69.19 41.09 -7.26
CA ASN A 950 -69.44 39.96 -8.16
C ASN A 950 -70.11 40.32 -9.51
N GLY A 951 -70.10 41.60 -9.88
CA GLY A 951 -70.70 42.13 -11.10
C GLY A 951 -69.67 42.40 -12.21
N VAL A 952 -70.05 43.22 -13.17
CA VAL A 952 -69.20 43.65 -14.30
C VAL A 952 -68.88 45.14 -14.23
N SER A 953 -67.68 45.53 -14.67
CA SER A 953 -67.26 46.94 -14.76
C SER A 953 -66.37 47.22 -15.99
N GLY A 954 -66.74 48.23 -16.80
CA GLY A 954 -66.02 48.60 -18.02
C GLY A 954 -66.75 48.23 -19.32
N ARG A 955 -66.01 48.12 -20.44
CA ARG A 955 -66.56 47.77 -21.76
C ARG A 955 -66.77 46.25 -21.89
N ILE A 956 -67.83 45.72 -21.31
CA ILE A 956 -68.08 44.27 -21.25
C ILE A 956 -69.41 43.95 -21.94
N ASN A 957 -69.41 43.00 -22.87
CA ASN A 957 -70.64 42.42 -23.41
C ASN A 957 -71.06 41.22 -22.54
N PHE A 958 -72.23 41.30 -21.90
CA PHE A 958 -72.80 40.24 -21.05
C PHE A 958 -74.29 40.02 -21.35
N SER A 959 -74.74 40.43 -22.55
CA SER A 959 -76.16 40.47 -22.94
C SER A 959 -76.84 39.11 -23.01
N GLU A 960 -76.08 38.05 -23.27
CA GLU A 960 -76.53 36.66 -23.26
C GLU A 960 -75.77 35.92 -22.14
N PHE A 961 -76.42 35.64 -21.00
CA PHE A 961 -75.79 34.95 -19.86
C PHE A 961 -76.45 33.59 -19.59
N LEU A 962 -75.69 32.69 -18.97
CA LEU A 962 -76.18 31.36 -18.62
C LEU A 962 -76.92 31.38 -17.28
N THR A 963 -78.06 30.71 -17.21
CA THR A 963 -78.88 30.54 -15.99
C THR A 963 -78.53 29.28 -15.21
N VAL A 964 -77.80 28.35 -15.83
CA VAL A 964 -77.22 27.16 -15.21
C VAL A 964 -75.70 27.15 -15.42
N PRO A 965 -74.92 26.58 -14.49
CA PRO A 965 -73.48 26.44 -14.69
C PRO A 965 -73.17 25.62 -15.96
N PRO A 966 -72.13 26.00 -16.72
CA PRO A 966 -71.59 25.15 -17.78
C PRO A 966 -71.34 23.71 -17.29
N PRO A 967 -71.61 22.68 -18.11
CA PRO A 967 -71.30 21.31 -17.75
C PRO A 967 -69.77 21.09 -17.67
N ASN A 968 -69.35 20.11 -16.87
CA ASN A 968 -67.94 19.67 -16.74
C ASN A 968 -66.95 20.74 -16.22
N LEU A 969 -67.42 21.71 -15.43
CA LEU A 969 -66.53 22.64 -14.74
C LEU A 969 -65.54 21.90 -13.83
N PRO A 970 -64.27 22.33 -13.77
CA PRO A 970 -63.23 21.72 -12.95
C PRO A 970 -63.51 21.86 -11.44
N GLY A 971 -62.89 20.99 -10.64
CA GLY A 971 -62.88 21.13 -9.18
C GLY A 971 -62.11 22.37 -8.73
N LEU A 972 -62.45 22.92 -7.56
CA LEU A 972 -61.68 24.02 -6.95
C LEU A 972 -60.51 23.49 -6.14
N ALA A 973 -59.50 24.32 -5.94
CA ALA A 973 -58.34 23.97 -5.14
C ALA A 973 -58.75 23.79 -3.67
N PRO A 974 -58.19 22.78 -2.96
CA PRO A 974 -58.51 22.58 -1.55
C PRO A 974 -58.11 23.82 -0.73
N PRO A 975 -58.87 24.19 0.32
CA PRO A 975 -58.51 25.29 1.20
C PRO A 975 -57.21 24.97 1.96
N ASP A 976 -56.39 25.99 2.20
CA ASP A 976 -55.16 25.84 2.98
C ASP A 976 -55.53 25.43 4.41
N PHE A 977 -55.37 24.14 4.74
CA PHE A 977 -55.43 23.72 6.13
C PHE A 977 -54.18 24.27 6.83
N VAL A 978 -54.37 25.24 7.73
CA VAL A 978 -53.34 25.68 8.67
C VAL A 978 -52.98 24.48 9.54
N VAL A 979 -51.91 23.77 9.20
CA VAL A 979 -51.28 22.84 10.14
C VAL A 979 -50.48 23.70 11.11
N ALA A 980 -51.00 23.84 12.33
CA ALA A 980 -50.25 24.42 13.44
C ALA A 980 -48.93 23.66 13.61
N SER A 981 -47.84 24.41 13.73
CA SER A 981 -46.51 23.89 14.01
C SER A 981 -46.49 23.12 15.34
N SER A 982 -46.47 21.80 15.30
CA SER A 982 -45.66 20.95 16.18
C SER A 982 -45.83 19.48 15.80
N VAL A 983 -44.67 18.80 15.71
CA VAL A 983 -44.38 17.38 15.92
C VAL A 983 -43.51 16.85 14.78
N ALA A 984 -42.27 16.56 15.16
CA ALA A 984 -41.29 15.84 14.37
C ALA A 984 -41.89 14.57 13.78
N ALA A 985 -41.56 14.30 12.51
CA ALA A 985 -41.78 13.00 11.90
C ALA A 985 -41.03 11.92 12.70
N THR A 986 -41.74 11.26 13.61
CA THR A 986 -41.39 9.93 14.06
C THR A 986 -42.08 8.96 13.12
N ALA A 987 -41.28 8.05 12.57
CA ALA A 987 -41.74 6.96 11.72
C ALA A 987 -42.87 6.19 12.42
N ALA A 988 -44.07 6.26 11.86
CA ALA A 988 -45.14 5.34 12.21
C ALA A 988 -44.80 3.98 11.60
N ALA A 989 -44.51 3.01 12.47
CA ALA A 989 -44.50 1.60 12.13
C ALA A 989 -45.88 1.20 11.55
N PRO A 990 -45.94 0.25 10.60
CA PRO A 990 -47.21 -0.23 10.07
C PRO A 990 -48.01 -0.97 11.17
N PRO A 991 -49.36 -0.97 11.12
CA PRO A 991 -50.17 -1.57 12.17
C PRO A 991 -50.00 -3.09 12.20
N ALA A 992 -49.89 -3.64 13.41
CA ALA A 992 -49.93 -5.08 13.65
C ALA A 992 -51.29 -5.66 13.22
N VAL A 993 -51.27 -6.56 12.25
CA VAL A 993 -52.41 -7.42 11.89
C VAL A 993 -52.43 -8.63 12.86
N PRO A 994 -53.59 -9.06 13.39
CA PRO A 994 -53.66 -10.28 14.20
C PRO A 994 -53.33 -11.51 13.33
N ARG A 995 -52.57 -12.45 13.90
CA ARG A 995 -52.25 -13.75 13.28
C ARG A 995 -53.51 -14.51 12.92
N GLU A 996 -53.67 -14.82 11.63
CA GLU A 996 -54.52 -15.90 11.14
C GLU A 996 -53.67 -16.91 10.32
N ALA A 997 -53.99 -18.20 10.46
CA ALA A 997 -53.18 -19.32 9.99
C ALA A 997 -53.11 -19.42 8.44
N PRO A 998 -52.04 -20.01 7.87
CA PRO A 998 -51.84 -20.00 6.42
C PRO A 998 -52.71 -21.05 5.70
N PRO A 999 -53.44 -20.70 4.62
CA PRO A 999 -53.97 -21.66 3.65
C PRO A 999 -52.97 -21.91 2.49
N PRO A 1000 -53.13 -23.03 1.75
CA PRO A 1000 -52.07 -23.59 0.90
C PRO A 1000 -51.90 -22.89 -0.46
N VAL A 1001 -50.67 -22.96 -0.96
CA VAL A 1001 -50.17 -22.36 -2.21
C VAL A 1001 -50.78 -23.04 -3.47
N PRO A 1002 -51.33 -22.28 -4.44
CA PRO A 1002 -51.57 -22.75 -5.81
C PRO A 1002 -50.39 -22.39 -6.76
N PRO A 1003 -50.15 -23.18 -7.83
CA PRO A 1003 -48.93 -23.10 -8.62
C PRO A 1003 -48.89 -21.93 -9.61
N ALA A 1004 -47.66 -21.53 -9.95
CA ALA A 1004 -47.30 -20.37 -10.76
C ALA A 1004 -47.91 -20.38 -12.18
N ARG A 1005 -48.51 -19.24 -12.58
CA ARG A 1005 -48.85 -18.94 -13.98
C ARG A 1005 -47.67 -18.25 -14.67
N VAL A 1006 -47.29 -18.84 -15.79
CA VAL A 1006 -46.30 -18.36 -16.78
C VAL A 1006 -46.71 -16.99 -17.33
N ARG A 1007 -45.77 -16.03 -17.36
CA ARG A 1007 -45.90 -14.75 -18.10
C ARG A 1007 -45.33 -14.88 -19.51
N PRO A 1008 -45.88 -14.14 -20.50
CA PRO A 1008 -45.50 -14.27 -21.90
C PRO A 1008 -44.16 -13.60 -22.21
N VAL A 1009 -43.39 -14.25 -23.08
CA VAL A 1009 -42.10 -13.81 -23.61
C VAL A 1009 -42.35 -12.66 -24.59
N PHE A 1010 -41.77 -11.48 -24.31
CA PHE A 1010 -41.55 -10.44 -25.31
C PHE A 1010 -40.19 -10.68 -25.96
N ALA A 1011 -40.16 -10.78 -27.29
CA ALA A 1011 -38.97 -10.95 -28.10
C ALA A 1011 -38.13 -9.65 -28.14
N PRO A 1012 -36.81 -9.70 -27.87
CA PRO A 1012 -35.90 -8.62 -28.22
C PRO A 1012 -35.41 -8.75 -29.67
N ALA A 1013 -35.22 -7.60 -30.30
CA ALA A 1013 -34.71 -7.44 -31.65
C ALA A 1013 -33.30 -8.04 -31.83
N SER A 1014 -33.08 -8.52 -33.05
CA SER A 1014 -31.93 -9.21 -33.64
C SER A 1014 -30.52 -8.84 -33.15
N ALA A 1015 -29.78 -9.87 -32.71
CA ALA A 1015 -28.31 -9.90 -32.59
C ALA A 1015 -27.77 -11.15 -33.34
N PRO A 1016 -26.51 -11.15 -33.83
CA PRO A 1016 -26.09 -11.99 -34.96
C PRO A 1016 -25.89 -13.47 -34.59
N ASN A 1017 -26.17 -14.34 -35.56
CA ASN A 1017 -26.10 -15.81 -35.54
C ASN A 1017 -24.94 -16.38 -34.68
N ARG A 1018 -25.28 -17.00 -33.54
CA ARG A 1018 -24.37 -17.83 -32.75
C ARG A 1018 -24.75 -19.30 -32.93
N THR A 1019 -23.75 -20.17 -33.07
CA THR A 1019 -23.94 -21.60 -33.33
C THR A 1019 -24.58 -22.33 -32.14
N PRO A 1020 -25.39 -23.39 -32.37
CA PRO A 1020 -26.10 -24.11 -31.30
C PRO A 1020 -25.20 -24.65 -30.18
N GLU A 1021 -23.97 -25.07 -30.50
CA GLU A 1021 -23.00 -25.55 -29.51
C GLU A 1021 -22.57 -24.48 -28.49
N ARG A 1022 -22.44 -23.22 -28.94
CA ARG A 1022 -22.00 -22.12 -28.07
C ARG A 1022 -23.11 -21.70 -27.10
N VAL A 1023 -24.37 -21.90 -27.48
CA VAL A 1023 -25.53 -21.69 -26.60
C VAL A 1023 -25.56 -22.76 -25.50
N ALA A 1024 -25.36 -24.04 -25.85
CA ALA A 1024 -25.32 -25.14 -24.88
C ALA A 1024 -24.17 -25.01 -23.85
N GLN A 1025 -23.00 -24.52 -24.28
CA GLN A 1025 -21.87 -24.27 -23.38
C GLN A 1025 -22.14 -23.13 -22.39
N ILE A 1026 -22.81 -22.06 -22.83
CA ILE A 1026 -23.19 -20.93 -21.96
C ILE A 1026 -24.24 -21.39 -20.94
N GLU A 1027 -25.18 -22.23 -21.33
CA GLU A 1027 -26.22 -22.76 -20.44
C GLU A 1027 -25.64 -23.71 -19.38
N THR A 1028 -24.68 -24.55 -19.77
CA THR A 1028 -23.93 -25.40 -18.84
C THR A 1028 -23.09 -24.59 -17.86
N ALA A 1029 -22.46 -23.50 -18.33
CA ALA A 1029 -21.71 -22.58 -17.48
C ALA A 1029 -22.62 -21.84 -16.48
N ARG A 1030 -23.82 -21.44 -16.91
CA ARG A 1030 -24.82 -20.81 -16.04
C ARG A 1030 -25.27 -21.75 -14.93
N GLN A 1031 -25.60 -23.00 -15.26
CA GLN A 1031 -25.99 -24.02 -14.28
C GLN A 1031 -24.88 -24.33 -13.27
N ARG A 1032 -23.61 -24.34 -13.71
CA ARG A 1032 -22.46 -24.52 -12.80
C ARG A 1032 -22.30 -23.34 -11.83
N ARG A 1033 -22.54 -22.10 -12.31
CA ARG A 1033 -22.48 -20.89 -11.48
C ARG A 1033 -23.58 -20.87 -10.43
N GLU A 1034 -24.82 -21.16 -10.84
CA GLU A 1034 -25.98 -21.26 -9.94
C GLU A 1034 -25.75 -22.35 -8.86
N ALA A 1035 -25.16 -23.50 -9.24
CA ALA A 1035 -24.82 -24.56 -8.29
C ALA A 1035 -23.67 -24.19 -7.32
N GLN A 1036 -22.70 -23.37 -7.75
CA GLN A 1036 -21.64 -22.87 -6.86
C GLN A 1036 -22.17 -21.83 -5.89
N GLU A 1037 -23.05 -20.94 -6.34
CA GLU A 1037 -23.70 -19.94 -5.49
C GLU A 1037 -24.60 -20.58 -4.43
N ALA A 1038 -25.34 -21.63 -4.77
CA ALA A 1038 -26.13 -22.40 -3.82
C ALA A 1038 -25.26 -23.05 -2.72
N ARG A 1039 -24.13 -23.68 -3.09
CA ARG A 1039 -23.20 -24.28 -2.12
C ARG A 1039 -22.53 -23.23 -1.23
N ARG A 1040 -22.26 -22.05 -1.78
CA ARG A 1040 -21.70 -20.93 -1.02
C ARG A 1040 -22.70 -20.41 0.02
N ALA A 1041 -23.96 -20.24 -0.38
CA ALA A 1041 -25.04 -19.83 0.52
C ALA A 1041 -25.26 -20.84 1.67
N GLU A 1042 -25.20 -22.15 1.39
CA GLU A 1042 -25.27 -23.18 2.43
C GLU A 1042 -24.09 -23.10 3.41
N ARG A 1043 -22.87 -22.83 2.91
CA ARG A 1043 -21.68 -22.71 3.74
C ARG A 1043 -21.73 -21.46 4.62
N GLU A 1044 -22.22 -20.35 4.09
CA GLU A 1044 -22.42 -19.09 4.84
C GLU A 1044 -23.51 -19.25 5.90
N ALA A 1045 -24.61 -19.94 5.60
CA ALA A 1045 -25.66 -20.26 6.57
C ALA A 1045 -25.14 -21.16 7.71
N ARG A 1046 -24.29 -22.15 7.40
CA ARG A 1046 -23.67 -23.00 8.42
C ARG A 1046 -22.74 -22.23 9.35
N VAL A 1047 -21.93 -21.32 8.80
CA VAL A 1047 -21.02 -20.48 9.60
C VAL A 1047 -21.80 -19.48 10.46
N ALA A 1048 -22.92 -18.94 9.95
CA ALA A 1048 -23.81 -18.07 10.72
C ALA A 1048 -24.44 -18.83 11.91
N ALA A 1049 -24.90 -20.07 11.70
CA ALA A 1049 -25.43 -20.92 12.76
C ALA A 1049 -24.37 -21.27 13.83
N GLU A 1050 -23.13 -21.53 13.40
CA GLU A 1050 -22.02 -21.84 14.30
C GLU A 1050 -21.59 -20.62 15.14
N ARG A 1051 -21.59 -19.42 14.53
CA ARG A 1051 -21.36 -18.14 15.25
C ARG A 1051 -22.46 -17.85 16.26
N GLU A 1052 -23.71 -18.12 15.91
CA GLU A 1052 -24.84 -17.92 16.82
C GLU A 1052 -24.77 -18.90 18.00
N ALA A 1053 -24.45 -20.17 17.75
CA ALA A 1053 -24.23 -21.16 18.81
C ALA A 1053 -23.09 -20.76 19.77
N LEU A 1054 -21.99 -20.21 19.23
CA LEU A 1054 -20.87 -19.68 20.02
C LEU A 1054 -21.28 -18.44 20.84
N ARG A 1055 -22.16 -17.59 20.30
CA ARG A 1055 -22.71 -16.43 21.01
C ARG A 1055 -23.60 -16.87 22.17
N THR A 1056 -24.50 -17.84 21.94
CA THR A 1056 -25.37 -18.39 22.98
C THR A 1056 -24.58 -19.13 24.06
N ALA A 1057 -23.51 -19.85 23.70
CA ALA A 1057 -22.62 -20.51 24.66
C ALA A 1057 -21.88 -19.49 25.55
N ARG A 1058 -21.39 -18.39 24.97
CA ARG A 1058 -20.75 -17.30 25.72
C ARG A 1058 -21.72 -16.53 26.63
N GLU A 1059 -22.99 -16.40 26.24
CA GLU A 1059 -24.03 -15.81 27.10
C GLU A 1059 -24.44 -16.74 28.26
N ALA A 1060 -24.41 -18.06 28.05
CA ALA A 1060 -24.62 -19.05 29.10
C ALA A 1060 -23.47 -19.09 30.13
N GLU A 1061 -22.21 -18.97 29.69
CA GLU A 1061 -21.05 -18.83 30.60
C GLU A 1061 -21.10 -17.54 31.42
N ARG A 1062 -21.70 -16.47 30.88
CA ARG A 1062 -21.79 -15.17 31.57
C ARG A 1062 -22.90 -15.11 32.63
N THR A 1063 -23.81 -16.09 32.65
CA THR A 1063 -24.99 -16.13 33.54
C THR A 1063 -25.00 -17.29 34.53
N GLY A 1064 -24.15 -18.31 34.36
CA GLY A 1064 -24.05 -19.47 35.25
C GLY A 1064 -22.73 -19.55 36.02
N GLY A 1065 -22.68 -19.01 37.24
CA GLY A 1065 -21.56 -19.23 38.15
C GLY A 1065 -21.59 -20.61 38.78
N VAL A 1066 -20.99 -21.63 38.12
CA VAL A 1066 -20.53 -22.87 38.77
C VAL A 1066 -19.35 -23.45 37.98
N THR A 1067 -18.21 -23.62 38.65
CA THR A 1067 -17.01 -24.33 38.16
C THR A 1067 -17.32 -25.81 37.91
N PRO A 1068 -16.80 -26.41 36.83
CA PRO A 1068 -16.13 -27.70 37.03
C PRO A 1068 -14.84 -27.92 36.23
N THR A 1069 -13.94 -28.57 36.94
CA THR A 1069 -12.70 -29.27 36.57
C THR A 1069 -12.80 -30.05 35.25
N ILE A 1070 -11.92 -29.74 34.29
CA ILE A 1070 -11.69 -30.62 33.13
C ILE A 1070 -10.56 -31.60 33.47
N ARG A 1071 -10.93 -32.87 33.62
CA ARG A 1071 -10.01 -34.01 33.50
C ARG A 1071 -9.64 -34.18 32.02
N ARG A 1072 -8.35 -34.38 31.76
CA ARG A 1072 -7.84 -35.01 30.52
C ARG A 1072 -8.50 -36.37 30.33
N ASN A 1073 -8.90 -36.67 29.09
CA ASN A 1073 -8.51 -37.88 28.36
C ASN A 1073 -8.93 -37.78 26.88
N ASP A 1074 -8.01 -38.26 26.04
CA ASP A 1074 -8.06 -38.66 24.62
C ASP A 1074 -8.34 -37.62 23.53
#